data_AF-A0A1I2MA45-F1
#
_entry.id   AF-A0A1I2MA45-F1
#
_cell.length_a   1.000
_cell.length_b   1.000
_cell.length_c   1.000
_cell.angle_alpha   90.00
_cell.angle_beta   90.00
_cell.angle_gamma   90.00
#
_symmetry.space_group_name_H-M   'P 1'
#
loop_
_entity.id
_entity.type
_entity.pdbx_description
1 polymer ?
#
loop_
_entity_poly.entity_id
_entity_poly.type
_entity_poly.pdbx_seq_one_letter_code
_entity_poly.pdbx_strand_id
1 'polypeptide(L)'
;MRLVSREIARDIAIAVAALTAVVLPATGAAAADPAAYSLSSGSSPAPLTAADCAADPTCVAAPAPRGGTLDDHAALTQAITTAAGRTTRAVVAADGTVTTPATTATVLLSAGTYRITRGLKLPPNVNLRGAGIAATTILMDPTVDWRNFSYSYLVLPNGVTEAGSTNLVADLTVNGNCRTGAGAFDDATAPGRPGKPCDFRATLGAHTNTGGGIAAGDRWTVRQVRFTNFEYFKLWVKGTTGVRVLDNRFDNRGGAESDGEDNIGGGGRNSDTVIEGNRFDTTINGNAFDFTNARNTTVRDNVVLTSPAVAAARGVGEYGNMYFEAVYGGTVTGNHLQGAHIVLKSNSDYAHSGENRDVTEPRDFLVAGNTIRDSATVGIAVAYDDYLDGDGTAGTAGGWSDFSTSTTDHVVRPGGANVIRDNVIERPRQSGILVYGSTAAKSSPDTVTGNVVRNAGSGGSTAYDTGSGYFDTSGIGLSVGSNDVIHSNTITDDQAEPTTWYGVHLGARKTATRPANVSLTGPGGVTNTVSGVIGGAVRTVAQAPEAPAAVTATGATLTWPESYATTNPIAGYRVYRNGVPVADLPVGSATIPGNLLDADNAGLESGTAGTAGWTPGWSGTKVSRYTAAGAVGGSSLQVTALKDGQISTAGSPVTVVAGTSYTAVASFQALGAGRQVRAGLAFTDAAGKVTRLGSANIATVDGTSGWMTSTYTASAPAGAVTVQPYLMVEKALTGESHLIDRIGLTTATVTEGWTAPAGLAGAYQIVAYRAGTGELSAVTEIRLP
;
A
#
# COMPACT_ATOMS: atom_id res chain seq x y z
N MET A 1 6.28 13.00 69.76
CA MET A 1 4.88 13.42 69.62
C MET A 1 4.54 13.45 68.13
N ARG A 2 3.77 12.45 67.63
CA ARG A 2 3.14 12.33 66.27
C ARG A 2 4.08 12.42 65.04
N LEU A 3 3.89 11.79 63.86
CA LEU A 3 3.11 10.68 63.28
C LEU A 3 3.63 10.60 61.81
N VAL A 4 3.89 9.40 61.29
CA VAL A 4 3.53 8.90 59.93
C VAL A 4 4.16 9.49 58.64
N SER A 5 4.98 8.63 58.02
CA SER A 5 4.98 8.09 56.64
C SER A 5 4.80 8.95 55.39
N ARG A 6 5.64 8.69 54.38
CA ARG A 6 5.24 8.20 53.03
C ARG A 6 6.45 7.75 52.18
N GLU A 7 6.49 6.45 51.88
CA GLU A 7 7.11 5.89 50.68
C GLU A 7 6.31 6.34 49.45
N ILE A 8 6.99 6.78 48.38
CA ILE A 8 6.44 6.81 47.02
C ILE A 8 7.52 6.29 46.05
N ALA A 9 7.05 5.35 45.24
CA ALA A 9 7.66 4.60 44.14
C ALA A 9 8.76 5.29 43.32
N ARG A 10 9.79 4.50 43.00
CA ARG A 10 10.72 4.72 41.89
C ARG A 10 10.07 4.22 40.60
N ASP A 11 9.66 5.12 39.73
CA ASP A 11 9.46 4.86 38.30
C ASP A 11 10.80 5.11 37.57
N ILE A 12 11.32 4.05 36.94
CA ILE A 12 12.45 4.14 36.01
C ILE A 12 11.86 4.47 34.63
N ALA A 13 11.86 5.76 34.28
CA ALA A 13 11.69 6.19 32.91
C ALA A 13 12.96 5.86 32.12
N ILE A 14 12.90 4.82 31.28
CA ILE A 14 13.91 4.60 30.24
C ILE A 14 13.67 5.66 29.16
N ALA A 15 14.41 6.77 29.26
CA ALA A 15 14.53 7.72 28.17
C ALA A 15 15.36 7.08 27.05
N VAL A 16 14.71 6.63 25.98
CA VAL A 16 15.36 6.32 24.71
C VAL A 16 15.83 7.67 24.12
N ALA A 17 17.05 8.06 24.45
CA ALA A 17 17.73 9.16 23.78
C ALA A 17 18.05 8.71 22.34
N ALA A 18 17.20 9.12 21.40
CA ALA A 18 17.45 9.02 19.98
C ALA A 18 18.74 9.80 19.66
N LEU A 19 19.83 9.08 19.39
CA LEU A 19 21.05 9.65 18.85
C LEU A 19 20.71 10.19 17.45
N THR A 20 20.54 11.50 17.32
CA THR A 20 20.45 12.21 16.04
C THR A 20 21.85 12.25 15.42
N ALA A 21 22.32 11.11 14.91
CA ALA A 21 23.37 11.13 13.90
C ALA A 21 22.79 11.84 12.68
N VAL A 22 23.45 12.91 12.22
CA VAL A 22 23.21 13.50 10.90
C VAL A 22 23.67 12.46 9.88
N VAL A 23 22.80 11.51 9.56
CA VAL A 23 22.99 10.55 8.49
C VAL A 23 22.72 11.31 7.20
N LEU A 24 23.75 11.42 6.35
CA LEU A 24 23.60 11.95 5.00
C LEU A 24 22.50 11.15 4.29
N PRO A 25 21.61 11.80 3.52
CA PRO A 25 20.59 11.08 2.77
C PRO A 25 21.26 10.00 1.91
N ALA A 26 20.63 8.82 1.83
CA ALA A 26 21.10 7.74 0.97
C ALA A 26 21.34 8.30 -0.44
N THR A 27 22.60 8.41 -0.82
CA THR A 27 22.95 8.87 -2.17
C THR A 27 22.52 7.77 -3.12
N GLY A 28 21.69 8.14 -4.10
CA GLY A 28 21.02 7.24 -5.05
C GLY A 28 21.95 6.57 -6.05
N ALA A 29 23.04 5.95 -5.59
CA ALA A 29 23.71 4.92 -6.36
C ALA A 29 22.70 3.78 -6.58
N ALA A 30 22.52 3.36 -7.83
CA ALA A 30 21.73 2.18 -8.14
C ALA A 30 22.25 1.02 -7.28
N ALA A 31 21.44 0.55 -6.33
CA ALA A 31 21.85 -0.57 -5.48
C ALA A 31 22.19 -1.75 -6.41
N ALA A 32 23.37 -2.34 -6.21
CA ALA A 32 23.80 -3.46 -7.03
C ALA A 32 22.73 -4.57 -7.00
N ASP A 33 22.58 -5.28 -8.11
CA ASP A 33 21.70 -6.45 -8.15
C ASP A 33 22.11 -7.45 -7.06
N PRO A 34 21.14 -8.13 -6.44
CA PRO A 34 21.43 -9.06 -5.36
C PRO A 34 22.28 -10.21 -5.90
N ALA A 35 23.19 -10.71 -5.07
CA ALA A 35 23.99 -11.88 -5.42
C ALA A 35 23.07 -13.06 -5.78
N ALA A 36 23.44 -13.79 -6.83
CA ALA A 36 22.70 -14.98 -7.26
C ALA A 36 22.47 -15.95 -6.09
N TYR A 37 21.34 -16.64 -6.14
CA TYR A 37 21.02 -17.68 -5.17
C TYR A 37 22.12 -18.74 -5.15
N SER A 38 22.60 -19.09 -3.96
CA SER A 38 23.70 -20.04 -3.74
C SER A 38 23.46 -20.80 -2.45
N LEU A 39 23.86 -22.07 -2.40
CA LEU A 39 23.88 -22.84 -1.15
C LEU A 39 25.12 -22.57 -0.30
N SER A 40 26.09 -21.79 -0.79
CA SER A 40 27.27 -21.41 0.00
C SER A 40 26.89 -20.54 1.19
N SER A 41 27.56 -20.77 2.32
CA SER A 41 27.46 -19.91 3.50
C SER A 41 27.93 -18.48 3.22
N GLY A 42 27.17 -17.51 3.73
CA GLY A 42 27.56 -16.09 3.70
C GLY A 42 28.18 -15.64 5.03
N SER A 43 27.81 -16.28 6.14
CA SER A 43 28.17 -15.83 7.49
C SER A 43 28.31 -16.96 8.51
N SER A 44 27.90 -18.18 8.18
CA SER A 44 27.89 -19.31 9.09
C SER A 44 29.23 -20.06 9.15
N PRO A 45 29.59 -20.64 10.33
CA PRO A 45 30.76 -21.50 10.47
C PRO A 45 30.74 -22.71 9.53
N ALA A 46 31.91 -23.32 9.33
CA ALA A 46 32.01 -24.56 8.58
C ALA A 46 31.20 -25.70 9.25
N PRO A 47 30.66 -26.64 8.45
CA PRO A 47 30.00 -27.85 8.97
C PRO A 47 30.92 -28.65 9.90
N LEU A 48 30.32 -29.34 10.87
CA LEU A 48 31.04 -30.22 11.78
C LEU A 48 31.55 -31.45 11.01
N THR A 49 32.82 -31.79 11.17
CA THR A 49 33.36 -33.02 10.58
C THR A 49 33.15 -34.23 11.48
N ALA A 50 33.25 -35.44 10.91
CA ALA A 50 33.22 -36.68 11.70
C ALA A 50 34.39 -36.76 12.70
N ALA A 51 35.54 -36.18 12.36
CA ALA A 51 36.70 -36.12 13.25
C ALA A 51 36.43 -35.19 14.45
N ASP A 52 35.82 -34.03 14.22
CA ASP A 52 35.43 -33.11 15.30
C ASP A 52 34.43 -33.78 16.25
N CYS A 53 33.43 -34.49 15.70
CA CYS A 53 32.46 -35.21 16.50
C CYS A 53 33.10 -36.36 17.30
N ALA A 54 34.06 -37.09 16.73
CA ALA A 54 34.77 -38.14 17.44
C ALA A 54 35.63 -37.61 18.60
N ALA A 55 36.11 -36.37 18.50
CA ALA A 55 36.89 -35.70 19.53
C ALA A 55 36.02 -35.08 20.65
N ASP A 56 34.75 -34.81 20.38
CA ASP A 56 33.81 -34.21 21.35
C ASP A 56 33.03 -35.29 22.12
N PRO A 57 33.23 -35.43 23.45
CA PRO A 57 32.51 -36.43 24.25
C PRO A 57 30.99 -36.22 24.28
N THR A 58 30.50 -35.02 23.97
CA THR A 58 29.06 -34.71 23.89
C THR A 58 28.46 -34.99 22.50
N CYS A 59 29.29 -35.37 21.51
CA CYS A 59 28.82 -35.64 20.16
C CYS A 59 28.55 -37.13 19.91
N VAL A 60 27.44 -37.41 19.24
CA VAL A 60 26.97 -38.74 18.82
C VAL A 60 26.89 -38.76 17.30
N ALA A 61 27.75 -39.55 16.66
CA ALA A 61 27.61 -39.83 15.24
C ALA A 61 26.39 -40.74 15.01
N ALA A 62 25.46 -40.29 14.18
CA ALA A 62 24.34 -41.12 13.75
C ALA A 62 24.83 -42.20 12.77
N PRO A 63 24.13 -43.35 12.66
CA PRO A 63 24.40 -44.32 11.62
C PRO A 63 24.34 -43.71 10.21
N ALA A 64 25.05 -44.30 9.26
CA ALA A 64 24.93 -43.94 7.85
C ALA A 64 23.48 -44.16 7.37
N PRO A 65 22.98 -43.35 6.41
CA PRO A 65 21.63 -43.52 5.88
C PRO A 65 21.51 -44.89 5.19
N ARG A 66 20.40 -45.58 5.39
CA ARG A 66 20.22 -46.95 4.86
C ARG A 66 19.91 -46.98 3.37
N GLY A 67 19.53 -45.84 2.79
CA GLY A 67 19.33 -45.65 1.36
C GLY A 67 17.99 -46.17 0.83
N GLY A 68 17.64 -45.73 -0.38
CA GLY A 68 16.42 -46.14 -1.08
C GLY A 68 15.13 -45.72 -0.36
N THR A 69 14.26 -46.71 -0.09
CA THR A 69 12.95 -46.54 0.56
C THR A 69 12.96 -46.94 2.04
N LEU A 70 14.13 -47.18 2.64
CA LEU A 70 14.23 -47.61 4.03
C LEU A 70 14.09 -46.42 5.01
N ASP A 71 13.29 -46.59 6.06
CA ASP A 71 12.97 -45.56 7.07
C ASP A 71 13.99 -45.39 8.21
N ASP A 72 14.84 -44.38 8.15
CA ASP A 72 15.90 -44.12 9.11
C ASP A 72 15.41 -43.58 10.47
N HIS A 73 14.11 -43.32 10.65
CA HIS A 73 13.54 -42.68 11.85
C HIS A 73 13.97 -43.32 13.17
N ALA A 74 13.88 -44.65 13.27
CA ALA A 74 14.21 -45.37 14.51
C ALA A 74 15.70 -45.24 14.88
N ALA A 75 16.60 -45.32 13.89
CA ALA A 75 18.04 -45.19 14.09
C ALA A 75 18.42 -43.77 14.53
N LEU A 76 17.80 -42.76 13.90
CA LEU A 76 18.01 -41.35 14.27
C LEU A 76 17.45 -41.05 15.66
N THR A 77 16.28 -41.58 16.01
CA THR A 77 15.70 -41.45 17.34
C THR A 77 16.62 -42.03 18.41
N GLN A 78 17.23 -43.19 18.16
CA GLN A 78 18.20 -43.78 19.09
C GLN A 78 19.44 -42.89 19.30
N ALA A 79 19.96 -42.26 18.23
CA ALA A 79 21.08 -41.32 18.34
C ALA A 79 20.70 -40.07 19.15
N ILE A 80 19.49 -39.53 18.93
CA ILE A 80 18.95 -38.39 19.69
C ILE A 80 18.81 -38.75 21.18
N THR A 81 18.26 -39.92 21.51
CA THR A 81 18.15 -40.37 22.91
C THR A 81 19.53 -40.54 23.56
N THR A 82 20.50 -41.05 22.80
CA THR A 82 21.88 -41.19 23.29
C THR A 82 22.53 -39.84 23.56
N ALA A 83 22.33 -38.86 22.67
CA ALA A 83 22.85 -37.50 22.87
C ALA A 83 22.17 -36.79 24.05
N ALA A 84 20.85 -36.98 24.22
CA ALA A 84 20.12 -36.41 25.36
C ALA A 84 20.71 -36.82 26.71
N GLY A 85 21.19 -38.07 26.84
CA GLY A 85 21.88 -38.55 28.04
C GLY A 85 23.24 -37.91 28.33
N ARG A 86 23.76 -37.07 27.42
CA ARG A 86 25.02 -36.32 27.56
C ARG A 86 24.81 -34.83 27.82
N THR A 87 23.57 -34.38 27.90
CA THR A 87 23.23 -32.98 28.19
C THR A 87 23.21 -32.71 29.70
N THR A 88 23.45 -31.45 30.09
CA THR A 88 23.19 -30.99 31.45
C THR A 88 22.30 -29.77 31.42
N ARG A 89 21.34 -29.69 32.35
CA ARG A 89 20.42 -28.56 32.45
C ARG A 89 21.15 -27.27 32.81
N ALA A 90 20.58 -26.14 32.38
CA ALA A 90 21.02 -24.84 32.86
C ALA A 90 20.67 -24.68 34.35
N VAL A 91 21.51 -23.97 35.09
CA VAL A 91 21.17 -23.50 36.45
C VAL A 91 20.57 -22.10 36.31
N VAL A 92 19.37 -21.94 36.85
CA VAL A 92 18.58 -20.71 36.75
C VAL A 92 18.30 -20.18 38.15
N ALA A 93 18.57 -18.89 38.37
CA ALA A 93 18.26 -18.19 39.60
C ALA A 93 16.75 -17.96 39.76
N ALA A 94 16.31 -17.54 40.95
CA ALA A 94 14.90 -17.30 41.25
C ALA A 94 14.26 -16.19 40.38
N ASP A 95 15.07 -15.28 39.83
CA ASP A 95 14.64 -14.21 38.93
C ASP A 95 14.61 -14.63 37.44
N GLY A 96 14.89 -15.90 37.14
CA GLY A 96 14.93 -16.43 35.77
C GLY A 96 16.28 -16.28 35.06
N THR A 97 17.28 -15.67 35.70
CA THR A 97 18.62 -15.50 35.11
C THR A 97 19.38 -16.83 35.06
N VAL A 98 19.98 -17.16 33.91
CA VAL A 98 20.85 -18.34 33.79
C VAL A 98 22.20 -18.03 34.45
N THR A 99 22.52 -18.71 35.55
CA THR A 99 23.79 -18.57 36.27
C THR A 99 24.85 -19.57 35.82
N THR A 100 24.42 -20.70 35.25
CA THR A 100 25.31 -21.66 34.57
C THR A 100 24.60 -22.16 33.32
N PRO A 101 25.16 -21.96 32.12
CA PRO A 101 24.57 -22.42 30.87
C PRO A 101 24.36 -23.94 30.84
N ALA A 102 23.38 -24.40 30.06
CA ALA A 102 23.23 -25.83 29.78
C ALA A 102 24.43 -26.36 28.98
N THR A 103 24.80 -27.63 29.22
CA THR A 103 25.72 -28.34 28.32
C THR A 103 24.88 -28.99 27.23
N THR A 104 25.12 -28.60 25.98
CA THR A 104 24.45 -29.21 24.82
C THR A 104 25.17 -30.46 24.34
N ALA A 105 24.46 -31.37 23.69
CA ALA A 105 25.00 -32.55 23.02
C ALA A 105 24.60 -32.51 21.54
N THR A 106 25.45 -33.04 20.66
CA THR A 106 25.22 -32.95 19.20
C THR A 106 25.01 -34.32 18.59
N VAL A 107 23.98 -34.48 17.77
CA VAL A 107 23.86 -35.59 16.82
C VAL A 107 24.42 -35.15 15.48
N LEU A 108 25.49 -35.80 15.01
CA LEU A 108 26.06 -35.57 13.68
C LEU A 108 25.52 -36.60 12.68
N LEU A 109 24.83 -36.13 11.64
CA LEU A 109 24.42 -36.91 10.49
C LEU A 109 25.54 -36.89 9.44
N SER A 110 25.91 -38.08 8.97
CA SER A 110 26.88 -38.21 7.87
C SER A 110 26.29 -37.72 6.53
N ALA A 111 27.13 -37.65 5.50
CA ALA A 111 26.65 -37.34 4.16
C ALA A 111 25.70 -38.43 3.63
N GLY A 112 24.67 -38.01 2.90
CA GLY A 112 23.66 -38.87 2.29
C GLY A 112 22.22 -38.46 2.64
N THR A 113 21.28 -39.27 2.18
CA THR A 113 19.84 -38.99 2.31
C THR A 113 19.19 -39.92 3.32
N TYR A 114 18.74 -39.35 4.43
CA TYR A 114 18.00 -40.01 5.49
C TYR A 114 16.51 -39.90 5.21
N ARG A 115 15.85 -41.01 4.90
CA ARG A 115 14.40 -41.02 4.65
C ARG A 115 13.67 -41.28 5.96
N ILE A 116 12.67 -40.47 6.32
CA ILE A 116 11.90 -40.65 7.55
C ILE A 116 10.39 -40.69 7.30
N THR A 117 9.72 -41.57 8.03
CA THR A 117 8.26 -41.77 7.94
C THR A 117 7.46 -41.00 8.99
N ARG A 118 8.16 -40.40 9.96
CA ARG A 118 7.64 -39.59 11.09
C ARG A 118 8.64 -38.51 11.47
N GLY A 119 8.17 -37.46 12.15
CA GLY A 119 9.02 -36.38 12.64
C GLY A 119 10.04 -36.80 13.71
N LEU A 120 11.22 -36.18 13.69
CA LEU A 120 12.29 -36.32 14.68
C LEU A 120 12.06 -35.34 15.83
N LYS A 121 11.77 -35.87 17.02
CA LYS A 121 11.53 -35.09 18.22
C LYS A 121 12.84 -34.80 18.95
N LEU A 122 13.24 -33.53 19.01
CA LEU A 122 14.45 -33.09 19.72
C LEU A 122 14.13 -32.70 21.18
N PRO A 123 14.79 -33.32 22.17
CA PRO A 123 14.77 -32.85 23.56
C PRO A 123 15.51 -31.51 23.74
N PRO A 124 15.29 -30.80 24.85
CA PRO A 124 16.11 -29.63 25.22
C PRO A 124 17.61 -29.94 25.18
N ASN A 125 18.43 -28.99 24.72
CA ASN A 125 19.90 -29.09 24.71
C ASN A 125 20.49 -30.13 23.73
N VAL A 126 19.69 -30.67 22.81
CA VAL A 126 20.15 -31.61 21.77
C VAL A 126 20.21 -30.93 20.41
N ASN A 127 21.40 -30.81 19.86
CA ASN A 127 21.66 -30.27 18.53
C ASN A 127 21.56 -31.38 17.48
N LEU A 128 21.10 -31.04 16.27
CA LEU A 128 21.09 -31.90 15.10
C LEU A 128 21.87 -31.22 13.98
N ARG A 129 23.01 -31.79 13.57
CA ARG A 129 23.87 -31.22 12.54
C ARG A 129 24.11 -32.21 11.41
N GLY A 130 24.14 -31.74 10.17
CA GLY A 130 24.62 -32.50 9.03
C GLY A 130 26.10 -32.27 8.72
N ALA A 131 26.61 -33.00 7.74
CA ALA A 131 27.96 -32.84 7.21
C ALA A 131 28.08 -31.65 6.22
N GLY A 132 26.99 -30.92 5.98
CA GLY A 132 26.93 -29.77 5.08
C GLY A 132 25.58 -29.68 4.38
N ILE A 133 25.16 -28.44 4.10
CA ILE A 133 23.84 -28.12 3.52
C ILE A 133 23.53 -28.90 2.23
N ALA A 134 24.55 -29.18 1.39
CA ALA A 134 24.42 -29.98 0.17
C ALA A 134 24.78 -31.46 0.34
N ALA A 135 25.38 -31.85 1.47
CA ALA A 135 25.91 -33.20 1.69
C ALA A 135 24.94 -34.10 2.45
N THR A 136 24.18 -33.55 3.38
CA THR A 136 23.22 -34.30 4.22
C THR A 136 21.80 -33.85 3.90
N THR A 137 20.89 -34.80 3.66
CA THR A 137 19.46 -34.52 3.44
C THR A 137 18.60 -35.36 4.37
N ILE A 138 17.63 -34.74 5.04
CA ILE A 138 16.50 -35.42 5.67
C ILE A 138 15.32 -35.31 4.70
N LEU A 139 14.79 -36.45 4.27
CA LEU A 139 13.76 -36.57 3.24
C LEU A 139 12.48 -37.15 3.82
N MET A 140 11.35 -36.48 3.59
CA MET A 140 10.03 -37.04 3.90
C MET A 140 9.76 -38.24 3.00
N ASP A 141 9.29 -39.34 3.59
CA ASP A 141 8.72 -40.43 2.81
C ASP A 141 7.26 -40.08 2.43
N PRO A 142 6.95 -39.86 1.14
CA PRO A 142 5.60 -39.51 0.72
C PRO A 142 4.70 -40.74 0.58
N THR A 143 5.21 -41.96 0.78
CA THR A 143 4.45 -43.21 0.57
C THR A 143 3.78 -43.75 1.83
N VAL A 144 3.97 -43.11 2.99
CA VAL A 144 3.42 -43.55 4.28
C VAL A 144 2.12 -42.82 4.67
N ASP A 145 1.51 -43.24 5.78
CA ASP A 145 0.33 -42.59 6.36
C ASP A 145 0.61 -41.11 6.63
N TRP A 146 0.04 -40.24 5.79
CA TRP A 146 0.17 -38.79 5.86
C TRP A 146 -0.23 -38.21 7.21
N ARG A 147 -1.05 -38.93 8.01
CA ARG A 147 -1.41 -38.55 9.38
C ARG A 147 -0.20 -38.39 10.28
N ASN A 148 0.91 -39.05 9.99
CA ASN A 148 2.18 -38.87 10.70
C ASN A 148 2.75 -37.45 10.55
N PHE A 149 2.36 -36.74 9.49
CA PHE A 149 2.83 -35.41 9.13
C PHE A 149 1.71 -34.36 9.09
N SER A 150 0.48 -34.71 9.46
CA SER A 150 -0.64 -33.78 9.57
C SER A 150 -0.40 -32.77 10.69
N TYR A 151 -0.34 -31.48 10.35
CA TYR A 151 0.07 -30.38 11.23
C TYR A 151 1.40 -30.64 11.97
N SER A 152 2.32 -31.34 11.30
CA SER A 152 3.57 -31.83 11.89
C SER A 152 4.74 -31.61 10.95
N TYR A 153 5.96 -31.83 11.46
CA TYR A 153 7.22 -31.40 10.87
C TYR A 153 8.25 -32.53 10.88
N LEU A 154 9.24 -32.48 9.98
CA LEU A 154 10.33 -33.46 9.96
C LEU A 154 11.25 -33.33 11.17
N VAL A 155 11.45 -32.12 11.69
CA VAL A 155 12.14 -31.87 12.95
C VAL A 155 11.27 -30.98 13.83
N LEU A 156 11.08 -31.36 15.08
CA LEU A 156 10.21 -30.64 16.01
C LEU A 156 10.67 -30.85 17.46
N PRO A 157 10.22 -30.00 18.41
CA PRO A 157 10.48 -30.22 19.83
C PRO A 157 9.79 -31.50 20.31
N ASN A 158 10.34 -32.14 21.35
CA ASN A 158 9.71 -33.30 21.97
C ASN A 158 8.52 -32.96 22.90
N GLY A 159 8.20 -31.67 23.06
CA GLY A 159 7.14 -31.16 23.93
C GLY A 159 7.60 -30.81 25.35
N VAL A 160 8.86 -31.04 25.70
CA VAL A 160 9.43 -30.64 27.00
C VAL A 160 10.06 -29.26 26.86
N THR A 161 9.64 -28.32 27.72
CA THR A 161 10.25 -26.99 27.84
C THR A 161 11.18 -26.93 29.04
N GLU A 162 12.36 -26.33 28.87
CA GLU A 162 13.35 -26.18 29.94
C GLU A 162 13.96 -24.78 29.92
N ALA A 163 13.95 -24.10 31.07
CA ALA A 163 14.54 -22.77 31.20
C ALA A 163 16.06 -22.80 30.92
N GLY A 164 16.55 -21.81 30.19
CA GLY A 164 17.94 -21.74 29.73
C GLY A 164 18.32 -22.75 28.63
N SER A 165 17.41 -23.63 28.20
CA SER A 165 17.74 -24.59 27.14
C SER A 165 17.93 -23.93 25.78
N THR A 166 18.78 -24.55 24.96
CA THR A 166 19.05 -24.13 23.58
C THR A 166 19.16 -25.35 22.69
N ASN A 167 18.85 -25.22 21.40
CA ASN A 167 19.08 -26.27 20.42
C ASN A 167 19.63 -25.63 19.14
N LEU A 168 20.44 -26.38 18.40
CA LEU A 168 20.92 -26.02 17.07
C LEU A 168 20.49 -27.08 16.06
N VAL A 169 19.82 -26.66 14.99
CA VAL A 169 19.63 -27.46 13.78
C VAL A 169 20.41 -26.80 12.65
N ALA A 170 21.41 -27.51 12.10
CA ALA A 170 22.30 -26.89 11.11
C ALA A 170 22.91 -27.83 10.08
N ASP A 171 23.45 -27.22 9.01
CA ASP A 171 24.34 -27.83 8.03
C ASP A 171 23.71 -29.03 7.28
N LEU A 172 22.44 -28.91 6.88
CA LEU A 172 21.69 -29.97 6.21
C LEU A 172 20.59 -29.43 5.28
N THR A 173 20.09 -30.29 4.40
CA THR A 173 18.84 -30.07 3.67
C THR A 173 17.69 -30.78 4.37
N VAL A 174 16.55 -30.11 4.52
CA VAL A 174 15.25 -30.74 4.83
C VAL A 174 14.40 -30.66 3.55
N ASN A 175 13.93 -31.82 3.09
CA ASN A 175 13.19 -31.94 1.84
C ASN A 175 11.83 -32.62 2.08
N GLY A 176 10.75 -31.90 1.79
CA GLY A 176 9.38 -32.38 1.95
C GLY A 176 8.93 -33.38 0.88
N ASN A 177 9.74 -33.62 -0.15
CA ASN A 177 9.49 -34.61 -1.20
C ASN A 177 8.10 -34.46 -1.86
N CYS A 178 7.61 -33.22 -1.96
CA CYS A 178 6.33 -32.85 -2.58
C CYS A 178 6.19 -33.38 -4.02
N ARG A 179 7.31 -33.52 -4.75
CA ARG A 179 7.38 -34.21 -6.03
C ARG A 179 8.22 -35.47 -5.91
N THR A 180 7.59 -36.63 -6.10
CA THR A 180 8.28 -37.91 -5.88
C THR A 180 9.38 -38.10 -6.92
N GLY A 181 10.63 -38.30 -6.47
CA GLY A 181 11.77 -38.56 -7.36
C GLY A 181 12.45 -37.31 -7.93
N ALA A 182 11.94 -36.11 -7.65
CA ALA A 182 12.58 -34.87 -8.03
C ALA A 182 13.46 -34.34 -6.88
N GLY A 183 14.63 -34.95 -6.73
CA GLY A 183 15.65 -34.54 -5.76
C GLY A 183 16.88 -33.88 -6.37
N ALA A 184 17.05 -34.00 -7.69
CA ALA A 184 18.14 -33.37 -8.43
C ALA A 184 17.71 -32.00 -8.94
N PHE A 185 18.58 -31.02 -8.73
CA PHE A 185 18.45 -29.67 -9.23
C PHE A 185 18.62 -29.66 -10.76
N ASP A 186 17.64 -29.11 -11.47
CA ASP A 186 17.76 -28.81 -12.90
C ASP A 186 17.22 -27.40 -13.16
N ASP A 187 18.14 -26.43 -13.29
CA ASP A 187 17.83 -25.04 -13.61
C ASP A 187 17.05 -24.91 -14.92
N ALA A 188 17.26 -25.80 -15.89
CA ALA A 188 16.60 -25.72 -17.18
C ALA A 188 15.09 -26.03 -17.08
N THR A 189 14.67 -26.72 -16.02
CA THR A 189 13.28 -27.10 -15.80
C THR A 189 12.68 -26.44 -14.56
N ALA A 190 13.28 -25.37 -14.02
CA ALA A 190 12.80 -24.68 -12.82
C ALA A 190 12.01 -23.38 -13.10
N PRO A 191 10.90 -23.11 -12.38
CA PRO A 191 10.06 -24.11 -11.70
C PRO A 191 9.32 -24.94 -12.75
N GLY A 192 9.34 -26.27 -12.60
CA GLY A 192 8.81 -27.15 -13.65
C GLY A 192 7.30 -27.26 -13.66
N ARG A 193 6.65 -26.96 -12.54
CA ARG A 193 5.19 -27.07 -12.33
C ARG A 193 4.68 -26.03 -11.31
N PRO A 194 4.94 -24.72 -11.52
CA PRO A 194 4.50 -23.69 -10.59
C PRO A 194 2.98 -23.76 -10.37
N GLY A 195 2.55 -23.65 -9.12
CA GLY A 195 1.13 -23.69 -8.72
C GLY A 195 0.43 -25.06 -8.85
N LYS A 196 1.19 -26.17 -9.00
CA LYS A 196 0.61 -27.52 -8.99
C LYS A 196 0.77 -28.18 -7.62
N PRO A 197 -0.28 -28.86 -7.10
CA PRO A 197 -0.23 -29.55 -5.81
C PRO A 197 0.81 -30.66 -5.76
N CYS A 198 1.24 -31.05 -4.56
CA CYS A 198 2.15 -32.18 -4.35
C CYS A 198 1.60 -33.49 -4.92
N ASP A 199 2.49 -34.35 -5.43
CA ASP A 199 2.13 -35.61 -6.09
C ASP A 199 1.37 -36.57 -5.13
N PHE A 200 1.67 -36.50 -3.83
CA PHE A 200 1.02 -37.35 -2.83
C PHE A 200 -0.41 -36.89 -2.46
N ARG A 201 -0.84 -35.66 -2.78
CA ARG A 201 -2.23 -35.22 -2.54
C ARG A 201 -3.23 -36.06 -3.31
N ALA A 202 -2.98 -36.29 -4.59
CA ALA A 202 -3.89 -37.01 -5.47
C ALA A 202 -4.02 -38.50 -5.12
N THR A 203 -3.00 -39.07 -4.49
CA THR A 203 -2.87 -40.53 -4.35
C THR A 203 -3.14 -41.01 -2.92
N LEU A 204 -2.96 -40.16 -1.90
CA LEU A 204 -2.95 -40.59 -0.49
C LEU A 204 -3.84 -39.77 0.46
N GLY A 205 -4.51 -38.69 0.00
CA GLY A 205 -5.43 -37.91 0.83
C GLY A 205 -4.77 -36.90 1.77
N ALA A 206 -3.50 -36.56 1.55
CA ALA A 206 -2.85 -35.42 2.20
C ALA A 206 -3.54 -34.09 1.85
N HIS A 207 -3.40 -33.08 2.72
CA HIS A 207 -3.98 -31.74 2.55
C HIS A 207 -2.93 -30.64 2.77
N THR A 208 -3.32 -29.37 2.58
CA THR A 208 -2.49 -28.15 2.72
C THR A 208 -1.63 -28.04 3.98
N ASN A 209 -1.95 -28.79 5.04
CA ASN A 209 -1.26 -28.68 6.32
C ASN A 209 -0.46 -29.93 6.66
N THR A 210 0.05 -30.62 5.63
CA THR A 210 0.83 -31.85 5.78
C THR A 210 2.32 -31.57 5.53
N GLY A 211 3.20 -32.07 6.39
CA GLY A 211 4.63 -32.17 6.08
C GLY A 211 5.38 -30.84 6.05
N GLY A 212 5.49 -30.18 7.20
CA GLY A 212 6.38 -29.03 7.36
C GLY A 212 7.85 -29.43 7.55
N GLY A 213 8.76 -28.47 7.40
CA GLY A 213 10.20 -28.72 7.54
C GLY A 213 10.64 -28.83 9.00
N ILE A 214 10.73 -27.69 9.68
CA ILE A 214 11.17 -27.59 11.08
C ILE A 214 10.13 -26.79 11.88
N ALA A 215 9.75 -27.28 13.06
CA ALA A 215 9.15 -26.44 14.11
C ALA A 215 10.21 -26.12 15.16
N ALA A 216 10.36 -24.83 15.48
CA ALA A 216 11.34 -24.38 16.47
C ALA A 216 10.75 -24.38 17.88
N GLY A 217 11.60 -24.62 18.89
CA GLY A 217 11.31 -24.36 20.30
C GLY A 217 12.03 -23.10 20.81
N ASP A 218 11.89 -22.81 22.09
CA ASP A 218 12.55 -21.67 22.73
C ASP A 218 14.07 -21.69 22.54
N ARG A 219 14.63 -20.55 22.12
CA ARG A 219 16.06 -20.32 21.92
C ARG A 219 16.72 -21.33 20.97
N TRP A 220 15.95 -21.85 20.02
CA TRP A 220 16.50 -22.65 18.93
C TRP A 220 17.23 -21.76 17.93
N THR A 221 18.36 -22.25 17.44
CA THR A 221 19.04 -21.71 16.26
C THR A 221 18.86 -22.68 15.11
N VAL A 222 18.29 -22.20 14.01
CA VAL A 222 18.19 -22.90 12.74
C VAL A 222 19.09 -22.19 11.75
N ARG A 223 20.18 -22.83 11.32
CA ARG A 223 21.22 -22.15 10.54
C ARG A 223 21.79 -23.04 9.45
N GLN A 224 22.09 -22.48 8.27
CA GLN A 224 22.64 -23.27 7.16
C GLN A 224 21.78 -24.48 6.81
N VAL A 225 20.46 -24.31 6.90
CA VAL A 225 19.48 -25.30 6.48
C VAL A 225 18.92 -24.91 5.12
N ARG A 226 18.88 -25.86 4.20
CA ARG A 226 18.10 -25.73 2.97
C ARG A 226 16.73 -26.35 3.17
N PHE A 227 15.68 -25.58 2.91
CA PHE A 227 14.30 -26.02 2.92
C PHE A 227 13.77 -26.09 1.49
N THR A 228 13.31 -27.27 1.06
CA THR A 228 12.83 -27.48 -0.30
C THR A 228 11.65 -28.46 -0.41
N ASN A 229 10.68 -28.13 -1.28
CA ASN A 229 9.59 -28.98 -1.74
C ASN A 229 8.66 -29.49 -0.61
N PHE A 230 8.07 -28.60 0.18
CA PHE A 230 7.08 -28.96 1.21
C PHE A 230 5.64 -28.68 0.77
N GLU A 231 4.71 -29.28 1.51
CA GLU A 231 3.28 -29.03 1.37
C GLU A 231 2.75 -28.03 2.44
N TYR A 232 3.50 -27.81 3.51
CA TYR A 232 3.15 -26.90 4.61
C TYR A 232 4.34 -25.99 4.97
N PHE A 233 4.26 -25.19 6.05
CA PHE A 233 5.32 -24.26 6.44
C PHE A 233 6.72 -24.92 6.47
N LYS A 234 7.69 -24.29 5.80
CA LYS A 234 9.08 -24.77 5.82
C LYS A 234 9.69 -24.65 7.21
N LEU A 235 9.48 -23.52 7.86
CA LEU A 235 9.87 -23.27 9.23
C LEU A 235 8.70 -22.66 10.01
N TRP A 236 8.39 -23.23 11.16
CA TRP A 236 7.31 -22.78 12.04
C TRP A 236 7.85 -22.30 13.38
N VAL A 237 7.53 -21.05 13.74
CA VAL A 237 7.96 -20.38 14.98
C VAL A 237 6.74 -19.90 15.74
N LYS A 238 6.25 -20.68 16.71
CA LYS A 238 4.99 -20.38 17.39
C LYS A 238 5.11 -20.39 18.91
N GLY A 239 4.74 -19.27 19.54
CA GLY A 239 4.75 -19.13 21.00
C GLY A 239 6.13 -19.33 21.63
N THR A 240 7.20 -19.05 20.88
CA THR A 240 8.58 -19.28 21.30
C THR A 240 9.30 -17.99 21.67
N THR A 241 10.31 -18.07 22.54
CA THR A 241 11.22 -16.96 22.86
C THR A 241 12.60 -17.18 22.25
N GLY A 242 13.18 -16.16 21.61
CA GLY A 242 14.62 -16.13 21.31
C GLY A 242 15.07 -17.02 20.15
N VAL A 243 14.19 -17.37 19.21
CA VAL A 243 14.55 -18.18 18.03
C VAL A 243 15.49 -17.40 17.10
N ARG A 244 16.45 -18.09 16.48
CA ARG A 244 17.41 -17.53 15.50
C ARG A 244 17.32 -18.32 14.19
N VAL A 245 16.97 -17.65 13.10
CA VAL A 245 16.85 -18.22 11.75
C VAL A 245 17.92 -17.56 10.88
N LEU A 246 19.07 -18.21 10.75
CA LEU A 246 20.29 -17.58 10.25
C LEU A 246 20.78 -18.25 8.97
N ASP A 247 21.00 -17.48 7.91
CA ASP A 247 21.74 -17.94 6.72
C ASP A 247 21.17 -19.25 6.14
N ASN A 248 19.85 -19.39 6.13
CA ASN A 248 19.14 -20.52 5.55
C ASN A 248 18.79 -20.27 4.08
N ARG A 249 18.34 -21.32 3.40
CA ARG A 249 18.02 -21.34 1.97
C ARG A 249 16.61 -21.86 1.78
N PHE A 250 15.76 -21.09 1.14
CA PHE A 250 14.37 -21.44 0.88
C PHE A 250 14.16 -21.48 -0.64
N ASP A 251 13.71 -22.63 -1.13
CA ASP A 251 13.42 -22.85 -2.55
C ASP A 251 12.38 -23.96 -2.73
N ASN A 252 11.87 -24.15 -3.95
CA ASN A 252 11.10 -25.32 -4.40
C ASN A 252 11.71 -25.87 -5.70
N ARG A 253 13.04 -25.92 -5.77
CA ARG A 253 13.81 -26.32 -6.96
C ARG A 253 13.67 -27.80 -7.34
N GLY A 254 13.13 -28.64 -6.46
CA GLY A 254 12.70 -30.00 -6.81
C GLY A 254 11.35 -30.04 -7.54
N GLY A 255 10.73 -28.89 -7.81
CA GLY A 255 9.66 -28.77 -8.79
C GLY A 255 8.28 -29.19 -8.31
N ALA A 256 7.98 -29.06 -7.02
CA ALA A 256 6.60 -28.94 -6.55
C ALA A 256 6.48 -27.95 -5.39
N GLU A 257 5.33 -27.30 -5.34
CA GLU A 257 5.01 -26.16 -4.51
C GLU A 257 3.67 -26.47 -3.82
N SER A 258 3.54 -26.16 -2.54
CA SER A 258 2.22 -26.25 -1.90
C SER A 258 1.31 -25.10 -2.30
N ASP A 259 0.01 -25.29 -2.10
CA ASP A 259 -0.99 -24.23 -2.18
C ASP A 259 -0.95 -23.42 -0.86
N GLY A 260 -0.27 -22.27 -0.87
CA GLY A 260 -0.20 -21.34 0.28
C GLY A 260 0.94 -21.59 1.30
N GLU A 261 2.07 -22.17 0.90
CA GLU A 261 3.24 -22.35 1.77
C GLU A 261 3.90 -21.02 2.16
N ASP A 262 3.75 -20.55 3.40
CA ASP A 262 4.71 -19.55 3.90
C ASP A 262 6.01 -20.24 4.30
N ASN A 263 7.12 -19.60 3.93
CA ASN A 263 8.43 -20.19 4.11
C ASN A 263 8.84 -20.12 5.59
N ILE A 264 8.65 -18.98 6.23
CA ILE A 264 8.77 -18.83 7.68
C ILE A 264 7.42 -18.34 8.20
N GLY A 265 6.63 -19.27 8.74
CA GLY A 265 5.34 -18.98 9.34
C GLY A 265 5.39 -19.04 10.85
N GLY A 266 4.37 -18.49 11.49
CA GLY A 266 4.22 -18.64 12.93
C GLY A 266 3.39 -17.56 13.58
N GLY A 267 3.72 -17.33 14.84
CA GLY A 267 3.05 -16.33 15.65
C GLY A 267 2.60 -16.84 17.01
N GLY A 268 1.52 -16.27 17.52
CA GLY A 268 0.95 -16.67 18.80
C GLY A 268 1.87 -16.32 19.97
N ARG A 269 2.36 -15.08 20.00
CA ARG A 269 3.16 -14.47 21.07
C ARG A 269 4.60 -14.94 21.17
N ASN A 270 5.22 -15.25 20.04
CA ASN A 270 6.67 -15.39 20.02
C ASN A 270 7.35 -14.03 20.32
N SER A 271 8.52 -14.08 20.96
CA SER A 271 9.32 -12.88 21.25
C SER A 271 10.78 -13.03 20.88
N ASP A 272 11.41 -11.89 20.57
CA ASP A 272 12.85 -11.75 20.37
C ASP A 272 13.38 -12.70 19.29
N THR A 273 12.59 -12.95 18.24
CA THR A 273 12.98 -13.80 17.12
C THR A 273 13.86 -13.01 16.15
N VAL A 274 14.95 -13.61 15.66
CA VAL A 274 15.84 -12.98 14.65
C VAL A 274 15.85 -13.83 13.39
N ILE A 275 15.59 -13.19 12.25
CA ILE A 275 15.63 -13.78 10.91
C ILE A 275 16.66 -12.99 10.10
N GLU A 276 17.82 -13.61 9.85
CA GLU A 276 18.97 -12.90 9.33
C GLU A 276 19.70 -13.65 8.21
N GLY A 277 20.07 -12.93 7.15
CA GLY A 277 20.96 -13.45 6.12
C GLY A 277 20.37 -14.60 5.28
N ASN A 278 19.07 -14.83 5.36
CA ASN A 278 18.41 -15.92 4.64
C ASN A 278 18.21 -15.55 3.17
N ARG A 279 18.17 -16.56 2.31
CA ARG A 279 17.91 -16.38 0.87
C ARG A 279 16.71 -17.19 0.43
N PHE A 280 15.80 -16.51 -0.24
CA PHE A 280 14.59 -17.06 -0.83
C PHE A 280 14.69 -16.87 -2.34
N ASP A 281 14.66 -17.97 -3.07
CA ASP A 281 14.78 -17.91 -4.53
C ASP A 281 13.44 -17.72 -5.22
N THR A 282 13.47 -17.54 -6.54
CA THR A 282 12.27 -17.30 -7.36
C THR A 282 11.26 -18.44 -7.35
N THR A 283 11.61 -19.62 -6.87
CA THR A 283 10.73 -20.80 -6.84
C THR A 283 9.94 -20.94 -5.54
N ILE A 284 10.23 -20.16 -4.49
CA ILE A 284 9.39 -20.15 -3.28
C ILE A 284 7.92 -19.88 -3.65
N ASN A 285 6.98 -20.45 -2.90
CA ASN A 285 5.58 -20.03 -2.93
C ASN A 285 5.21 -19.31 -1.62
N GLY A 286 4.01 -18.72 -1.56
CA GLY A 286 3.49 -17.99 -0.39
C GLY A 286 4.39 -16.86 0.08
N ASN A 287 4.31 -16.49 1.36
CA ASN A 287 5.12 -15.42 1.94
C ASN A 287 6.54 -15.91 2.24
N ALA A 288 7.53 -15.03 2.11
CA ALA A 288 8.87 -15.33 2.63
C ALA A 288 8.82 -15.42 4.16
N PHE A 289 7.98 -14.58 4.77
CA PHE A 289 7.81 -14.45 6.20
C PHE A 289 6.38 -14.04 6.53
N ASP A 290 5.78 -14.69 7.52
CA ASP A 290 4.44 -14.38 8.01
C ASP A 290 4.31 -14.71 9.51
N PHE A 291 4.30 -13.67 10.36
CA PHE A 291 4.09 -13.81 11.80
C PHE A 291 2.86 -13.04 12.26
N THR A 292 2.08 -13.71 13.12
CA THR A 292 0.96 -13.14 13.85
C THR A 292 1.30 -12.90 15.33
N ASN A 293 0.89 -11.76 15.88
CA ASN A 293 0.94 -11.47 17.32
C ASN A 293 2.32 -11.76 17.95
N ALA A 294 3.38 -11.11 17.45
CA ALA A 294 4.76 -11.30 17.92
C ALA A 294 5.33 -10.01 18.53
N ARG A 295 6.44 -10.09 19.26
CA ARG A 295 7.15 -8.89 19.72
C ARG A 295 8.66 -8.95 19.54
N ASN A 296 9.30 -7.80 19.38
CA ASN A 296 10.74 -7.64 19.25
C ASN A 296 11.34 -8.51 18.14
N THR A 297 10.59 -8.72 17.05
CA THR A 297 11.05 -9.53 15.91
C THR A 297 12.04 -8.70 15.08
N THR A 298 13.22 -9.25 14.83
CA THR A 298 14.23 -8.64 13.95
C THR A 298 14.33 -9.43 12.64
N VAL A 299 14.14 -8.75 11.51
CA VAL A 299 14.28 -9.31 10.17
C VAL A 299 15.30 -8.48 9.41
N ARG A 300 16.50 -9.01 9.16
CA ARG A 300 17.57 -8.23 8.52
C ARG A 300 18.44 -8.97 7.53
N ASP A 301 18.96 -8.23 6.57
CA ASP A 301 19.95 -8.71 5.60
C ASP A 301 19.47 -9.95 4.80
N ASN A 302 18.16 -10.14 4.65
CA ASN A 302 17.58 -11.23 3.87
C ASN A 302 17.44 -10.82 2.40
N VAL A 303 17.50 -11.82 1.50
CA VAL A 303 17.27 -11.63 0.07
C VAL A 303 16.06 -12.43 -0.36
N VAL A 304 15.04 -11.77 -0.89
CA VAL A 304 13.86 -12.40 -1.48
C VAL A 304 13.76 -12.07 -2.96
N LEU A 305 13.75 -13.11 -3.78
CA LEU A 305 13.61 -12.99 -5.22
C LEU A 305 12.30 -13.62 -5.66
N THR A 306 11.53 -12.90 -6.46
CA THR A 306 10.31 -13.40 -7.09
C THR A 306 10.39 -13.16 -8.60
N SER A 307 9.45 -13.73 -9.35
CA SER A 307 9.39 -13.61 -10.80
C SER A 307 7.95 -13.39 -11.27
N PRO A 308 7.69 -12.35 -12.09
CA PRO A 308 6.38 -12.16 -12.71
C PRO A 308 5.94 -13.38 -13.54
N ALA A 309 6.88 -14.11 -14.16
CA ALA A 309 6.56 -15.31 -14.93
C ALA A 309 6.06 -16.44 -14.03
N VAL A 310 6.66 -16.60 -12.85
CA VAL A 310 6.24 -17.61 -11.85
C VAL A 310 4.90 -17.22 -11.23
N ALA A 311 4.71 -15.94 -10.87
CA ALA A 311 3.43 -15.43 -10.38
C ALA A 311 2.31 -15.65 -11.40
N ALA A 312 2.55 -15.31 -12.68
CA ALA A 312 1.60 -15.52 -13.76
C ALA A 312 1.26 -17.01 -13.96
N ALA A 313 2.26 -17.90 -13.86
CA ALA A 313 2.03 -19.34 -13.99
C ALA A 313 1.22 -19.93 -12.82
N ARG A 314 1.28 -19.31 -11.63
CA ARG A 314 0.45 -19.63 -10.46
C ARG A 314 -0.94 -18.98 -10.51
N GLY A 315 -1.13 -17.94 -11.34
CA GLY A 315 -2.36 -17.15 -11.35
C GLY A 315 -2.51 -16.23 -10.14
N VAL A 316 -1.39 -15.82 -9.53
CA VAL A 316 -1.38 -14.89 -8.39
C VAL A 316 -0.78 -13.54 -8.79
N GLY A 317 -1.16 -12.47 -8.09
CA GLY A 317 -0.61 -11.13 -8.34
C GLY A 317 0.85 -10.99 -7.88
N GLU A 318 1.20 -11.64 -6.77
CA GLU A 318 2.52 -11.60 -6.12
C GLU A 318 2.70 -12.77 -5.14
N TYR A 319 3.93 -12.93 -4.65
CA TYR A 319 4.32 -13.87 -3.60
C TYR A 319 5.65 -13.38 -2.99
N GLY A 320 6.13 -14.04 -1.93
CA GLY A 320 7.42 -13.72 -1.30
C GLY A 320 7.40 -12.51 -0.35
N ASN A 321 6.22 -11.99 -0.02
CA ASN A 321 6.10 -10.82 0.84
C ASN A 321 6.53 -11.12 2.28
N MET A 322 6.79 -10.07 3.06
CA MET A 322 7.05 -10.13 4.49
C MET A 322 5.88 -9.52 5.26
N TYR A 323 5.07 -10.36 5.89
CA TYR A 323 3.90 -9.96 6.67
C TYR A 323 4.21 -9.93 8.18
N PHE A 324 3.89 -8.80 8.79
CA PHE A 324 3.99 -8.55 10.21
C PHE A 324 2.60 -8.23 10.75
N GLU A 325 1.87 -9.26 11.16
CA GLU A 325 0.49 -9.16 11.60
C GLU A 325 0.44 -8.99 13.12
N ALA A 326 -0.02 -7.83 13.62
CA ALA A 326 -0.02 -7.47 15.05
C ALA A 326 1.34 -7.65 15.74
N VAL A 327 2.42 -7.25 15.08
CA VAL A 327 3.76 -7.34 15.65
C VAL A 327 4.14 -6.03 16.38
N TYR A 328 4.83 -6.16 17.51
CA TYR A 328 5.19 -5.05 18.40
C TYR A 328 6.71 -4.87 18.49
N GLY A 329 7.21 -3.66 18.34
CA GLY A 329 8.64 -3.37 18.54
C GLY A 329 9.55 -4.07 17.51
N GLY A 330 9.05 -4.32 16.30
CA GLY A 330 9.80 -5.03 15.27
C GLY A 330 10.88 -4.17 14.60
N THR A 331 11.92 -4.81 14.07
CA THR A 331 12.97 -4.16 13.28
C THR A 331 13.14 -4.89 11.96
N VAL A 332 13.03 -4.18 10.84
CA VAL A 332 13.14 -4.72 9.47
C VAL A 332 14.19 -3.92 8.71
N THR A 333 15.41 -4.44 8.57
CA THR A 333 16.53 -3.64 8.05
C THR A 333 17.43 -4.33 7.04
N GLY A 334 17.91 -3.59 6.04
CA GLY A 334 18.94 -4.10 5.11
C GLY A 334 18.48 -5.25 4.21
N ASN A 335 17.17 -5.52 4.12
CA ASN A 335 16.66 -6.59 3.27
C ASN A 335 16.62 -6.15 1.80
N HIS A 336 16.77 -7.10 0.89
CA HIS A 336 16.64 -6.91 -0.55
C HIS A 336 15.45 -7.71 -1.09
N LEU A 337 14.43 -7.03 -1.58
CA LEU A 337 13.18 -7.62 -2.08
C LEU A 337 13.00 -7.28 -3.57
N GLN A 338 12.91 -8.31 -4.41
CA GLN A 338 12.64 -8.18 -5.85
C GLN A 338 11.28 -8.81 -6.16
N GLY A 339 10.32 -7.97 -6.55
CA GLY A 339 8.92 -8.31 -6.81
C GLY A 339 8.09 -8.68 -5.57
N ALA A 340 8.64 -8.44 -4.37
CA ALA A 340 8.00 -8.62 -3.07
C ALA A 340 8.01 -7.31 -2.27
N HIS A 341 7.23 -7.22 -1.21
CA HIS A 341 7.11 -6.02 -0.38
C HIS A 341 6.97 -6.32 1.13
N ILE A 342 6.94 -5.27 1.94
CA ILE A 342 6.79 -5.35 3.40
C ILE A 342 5.40 -4.88 3.80
N VAL A 343 4.72 -5.65 4.65
CA VAL A 343 3.37 -5.32 5.16
C VAL A 343 3.37 -5.38 6.67
N LEU A 344 3.00 -4.27 7.31
CA LEU A 344 2.62 -4.21 8.72
C LEU A 344 1.10 -4.09 8.76
N LYS A 345 0.37 -5.04 9.39
CA LYS A 345 -1.10 -5.01 9.40
C LYS A 345 -1.72 -5.73 10.60
N SER A 346 -3.04 -5.69 10.70
CA SER A 346 -3.84 -6.63 11.49
C SER A 346 -4.17 -7.90 10.70
N ASN A 347 -4.83 -8.88 11.30
CA ASN A 347 -5.33 -10.06 10.57
C ASN A 347 -6.81 -9.93 10.18
N SER A 348 -7.30 -8.72 9.94
CA SER A 348 -8.72 -8.44 9.69
C SER A 348 -9.37 -9.22 8.55
N ASP A 349 -8.58 -9.84 7.67
CA ASP A 349 -9.05 -10.70 6.57
C ASP A 349 -9.28 -12.17 6.98
N TYR A 350 -8.94 -12.56 8.22
CA TYR A 350 -9.05 -13.93 8.72
C TYR A 350 -10.28 -14.14 9.61
N ALA A 351 -10.65 -15.41 9.83
CA ALA A 351 -11.69 -15.75 10.80
C ALA A 351 -11.28 -15.36 12.23
N HIS A 352 -12.02 -14.44 12.83
CA HIS A 352 -11.78 -13.85 14.17
C HIS A 352 -12.10 -14.81 15.34
N SER A 353 -11.38 -15.92 15.41
CA SER A 353 -11.60 -16.97 16.39
C SER A 353 -10.29 -17.56 16.91
N GLY A 354 -10.31 -18.13 18.13
CA GLY A 354 -9.13 -18.72 18.74
C GLY A 354 -7.98 -17.72 18.86
N GLU A 355 -6.78 -18.12 18.41
CA GLU A 355 -5.56 -17.29 18.46
C GLU A 355 -5.60 -16.09 17.50
N ASN A 356 -6.48 -16.13 16.50
CA ASN A 356 -6.64 -15.07 15.50
C ASN A 356 -7.55 -13.92 15.96
N ARG A 357 -8.18 -14.02 17.15
CA ARG A 357 -9.09 -12.97 17.64
C ARG A 357 -8.34 -11.68 17.99
N ASP A 358 -7.21 -11.80 18.67
CA ASP A 358 -6.51 -10.62 19.21
C ASP A 358 -5.30 -10.23 18.34
N VAL A 359 -5.36 -10.42 17.02
CA VAL A 359 -4.26 -10.06 16.10
C VAL A 359 -4.62 -8.72 15.45
N THR A 360 -4.43 -7.67 16.23
CA THR A 360 -4.83 -6.30 15.91
C THR A 360 -3.64 -5.53 15.32
N GLU A 361 -3.27 -4.36 15.83
CA GLU A 361 -2.46 -3.44 15.02
C GLU A 361 -0.96 -3.52 15.25
N PRO A 362 -0.13 -3.22 14.23
CA PRO A 362 1.31 -3.15 14.35
C PRO A 362 1.74 -1.85 15.05
N ARG A 363 2.80 -1.93 15.86
CA ARG A 363 3.28 -0.78 16.65
C ARG A 363 4.78 -0.78 16.87
N ASP A 364 5.35 0.41 16.99
CA ASP A 364 6.73 0.66 17.41
C ASP A 364 7.77 -0.01 16.47
N PHE A 365 7.46 -0.09 15.17
CA PHE A 365 8.39 -0.64 14.19
C PHE A 365 9.49 0.33 13.78
N LEU A 366 10.66 -0.25 13.47
CA LEU A 366 11.66 0.38 12.60
C LEU A 366 11.77 -0.39 11.29
N VAL A 367 11.40 0.23 10.16
CA VAL A 367 11.62 -0.31 8.82
C VAL A 367 12.65 0.57 8.11
N ALA A 368 13.89 0.11 7.97
CA ALA A 368 14.96 0.96 7.47
C ALA A 368 16.05 0.33 6.60
N GLY A 369 16.54 1.08 5.61
CA GLY A 369 17.66 0.65 4.78
C GLY A 369 17.35 -0.56 3.88
N ASN A 370 16.08 -0.85 3.62
CA ASN A 370 15.69 -1.95 2.72
C ASN A 370 15.72 -1.47 1.26
N THR A 371 16.04 -2.38 0.35
CA THR A 371 15.92 -2.17 -1.11
C THR A 371 14.76 -3.00 -1.63
N ILE A 372 13.76 -2.35 -2.23
CA ILE A 372 12.53 -2.96 -2.73
C ILE A 372 12.34 -2.57 -4.18
N ARG A 373 12.18 -3.55 -5.06
CA ARG A 373 12.10 -3.34 -6.50
C ARG A 373 10.93 -4.09 -7.10
N ASP A 374 10.24 -3.45 -8.03
CA ASP A 374 9.23 -4.08 -8.90
C ASP A 374 8.10 -4.80 -8.15
N SER A 375 7.74 -4.32 -6.95
CA SER A 375 6.65 -4.90 -6.16
C SER A 375 5.30 -4.76 -6.85
N ALA A 376 4.41 -5.74 -6.66
CA ALA A 376 3.17 -5.81 -7.43
C ALA A 376 2.08 -4.84 -6.96
N THR A 377 2.19 -4.34 -5.73
CA THR A 377 1.31 -3.33 -5.15
C THR A 377 2.15 -2.14 -4.69
N VAL A 378 2.62 -2.15 -3.45
CA VAL A 378 3.42 -1.08 -2.85
C VAL A 378 4.81 -1.55 -2.44
N GLY A 379 5.72 -0.65 -2.07
CA GLY A 379 6.99 -1.05 -1.46
C GLY A 379 6.83 -1.40 0.02
N ILE A 380 6.16 -0.54 0.77
CA ILE A 380 5.87 -0.74 2.21
C ILE A 380 4.42 -0.35 2.48
N ALA A 381 3.65 -1.27 3.07
CA ALA A 381 2.29 -1.03 3.55
C ALA A 381 2.27 -1.02 5.08
N VAL A 382 1.56 -0.04 5.66
CA VAL A 382 1.11 -0.05 7.05
C VAL A 382 -0.40 0.10 7.04
N ALA A 383 -1.08 -0.98 7.38
CA ALA A 383 -2.53 -1.03 7.48
C ALA A 383 -2.94 -0.97 8.94
N TYR A 384 -3.84 -0.04 9.26
CA TYR A 384 -4.56 0.09 10.51
C TYR A 384 -6.02 -0.33 10.32
N ASP A 385 -6.18 -1.58 9.94
CA ASP A 385 -7.40 -2.15 9.37
C ASP A 385 -8.11 -3.15 10.29
N ASP A 386 -8.00 -2.98 11.61
CA ASP A 386 -8.65 -3.85 12.59
C ASP A 386 -10.14 -4.04 12.30
N TYR A 387 -10.64 -5.22 12.64
CA TYR A 387 -12.02 -5.59 12.37
C TYR A 387 -12.97 -5.01 13.43
N LEU A 388 -14.27 -4.93 13.10
CA LEU A 388 -15.31 -4.59 14.05
C LEU A 388 -15.91 -5.86 14.64
N ASP A 389 -16.24 -5.85 15.93
CA ASP A 389 -16.95 -6.95 16.56
C ASP A 389 -18.35 -7.14 15.96
N GLY A 390 -18.99 -8.27 16.29
CA GLY A 390 -20.30 -8.63 15.75
C GLY A 390 -21.42 -7.64 16.06
N ASP A 391 -21.21 -6.73 17.03
CA ASP A 391 -22.12 -5.64 17.36
C ASP A 391 -21.82 -4.32 16.63
N GLY A 392 -20.81 -4.30 15.76
CA GLY A 392 -20.38 -3.14 14.98
C GLY A 392 -19.52 -2.14 15.74
N THR A 393 -19.07 -2.47 16.95
CA THR A 393 -18.13 -1.65 17.73
C THR A 393 -16.68 -2.06 17.47
N ALA A 394 -15.74 -1.16 17.75
CA ALA A 394 -14.34 -1.54 17.88
C ALA A 394 -14.18 -2.31 19.20
N GLY A 395 -13.31 -3.32 19.22
CA GLY A 395 -13.11 -4.13 20.41
C GLY A 395 -12.50 -3.36 21.59
N THR A 396 -12.44 -4.03 22.73
CA THR A 396 -11.93 -3.45 23.97
C THR A 396 -10.43 -3.17 23.90
N ALA A 397 -10.03 -1.92 24.13
CA ALA A 397 -8.61 -1.55 24.18
C ALA A 397 -7.86 -2.29 25.30
N GLY A 398 -6.72 -2.89 24.95
CA GLY A 398 -5.82 -3.58 25.88
C GLY A 398 -4.35 -3.45 25.51
N GLY A 399 -3.49 -3.98 26.37
CA GLY A 399 -2.05 -4.06 26.18
C GLY A 399 -1.59 -5.43 25.67
N TRP A 400 -0.27 -5.56 25.51
CA TRP A 400 0.36 -6.82 25.07
C TRP A 400 -0.04 -8.02 25.94
N SER A 401 -0.16 -7.85 27.25
CA SER A 401 -0.46 -8.96 28.18
C SER A 401 -1.95 -9.34 28.22
N ASP A 402 -2.83 -8.54 27.64
CA ASP A 402 -4.27 -8.76 27.69
C ASP A 402 -4.73 -9.74 26.61
N PHE A 403 -5.76 -10.52 26.93
CA PHE A 403 -6.39 -11.49 26.04
C PHE A 403 -7.90 -11.38 26.13
N SER A 404 -8.58 -11.60 25.00
CA SER A 404 -10.03 -11.68 25.03
C SER A 404 -10.50 -12.92 25.76
N THR A 405 -11.25 -12.67 26.83
CA THR A 405 -12.00 -13.70 27.55
C THR A 405 -13.41 -13.86 26.97
N SER A 406 -13.92 -12.85 26.25
CA SER A 406 -15.16 -12.89 25.51
C SER A 406 -14.97 -13.54 24.14
N THR A 407 -16.02 -14.22 23.64
CA THR A 407 -16.05 -14.74 22.26
C THR A 407 -16.62 -13.76 21.25
N THR A 408 -17.20 -12.66 21.73
CA THR A 408 -17.89 -11.65 20.92
C THR A 408 -17.23 -10.27 20.97
N ASP A 409 -16.15 -10.14 21.75
CA ASP A 409 -15.40 -8.89 21.93
C ASP A 409 -13.90 -9.24 21.91
N HIS A 410 -13.13 -8.50 21.11
CA HIS A 410 -11.70 -8.72 20.92
C HIS A 410 -10.84 -7.67 21.61
N VAL A 411 -9.59 -8.02 21.92
CA VAL A 411 -8.65 -7.04 22.49
C VAL A 411 -8.00 -6.26 21.36
N VAL A 412 -8.42 -4.99 21.22
CA VAL A 412 -7.78 -4.01 20.34
C VAL A 412 -6.52 -3.50 20.98
N ARG A 413 -5.41 -3.55 20.26
CA ARG A 413 -4.16 -2.92 20.65
C ARG A 413 -3.83 -1.86 19.60
N PRO A 414 -4.14 -0.57 19.86
CA PRO A 414 -4.01 0.45 18.83
C PRO A 414 -2.56 0.63 18.36
N GLY A 415 -2.41 0.67 17.04
CA GLY A 415 -1.12 0.80 16.36
C GLY A 415 -0.57 2.23 16.38
N GLY A 416 0.52 2.41 15.64
CA GLY A 416 1.22 3.68 15.48
C GLY A 416 2.68 3.63 15.94
N ALA A 417 3.32 4.80 16.01
CA ALA A 417 4.73 4.96 16.40
C ALA A 417 5.71 4.17 15.49
N ASN A 418 5.30 3.90 14.25
CA ASN A 418 6.15 3.23 13.29
C ASN A 418 7.07 4.23 12.59
N VAL A 419 8.34 3.86 12.42
CA VAL A 419 9.37 4.66 11.75
C VAL A 419 9.82 3.95 10.48
N ILE A 420 9.52 4.56 9.34
CA ILE A 420 9.89 4.05 8.02
C ILE A 420 10.94 5.01 7.43
N ARG A 421 12.20 4.57 7.36
CA ARG A 421 13.27 5.46 6.95
C ARG A 421 14.36 4.88 6.06
N ASP A 422 14.95 5.72 5.23
CA ASP A 422 16.15 5.37 4.47
C ASP A 422 15.99 4.12 3.57
N ASN A 423 14.76 3.79 3.16
CA ASN A 423 14.50 2.69 2.23
C ASN A 423 14.62 3.17 0.79
N VAL A 424 15.03 2.28 -0.12
CA VAL A 424 15.04 2.50 -1.57
C VAL A 424 13.94 1.66 -2.19
N ILE A 425 12.95 2.32 -2.80
CA ILE A 425 11.77 1.69 -3.40
C ILE A 425 11.69 2.11 -4.87
N GLU A 426 11.84 1.15 -5.78
CA GLU A 426 11.88 1.42 -7.22
C GLU A 426 10.80 0.63 -7.97
N ARG A 427 10.06 1.33 -8.83
CA ARG A 427 9.02 0.78 -9.71
C ARG A 427 7.93 -0.03 -8.99
N PRO A 428 7.42 0.39 -7.82
CA PRO A 428 6.22 -0.24 -7.27
C PRO A 428 5.05 -0.01 -8.23
N ARG A 429 4.23 -1.03 -8.47
CA ARG A 429 3.13 -0.93 -9.44
C ARG A 429 2.04 0.07 -9.07
N GLN A 430 1.87 0.31 -7.78
CA GLN A 430 0.98 1.33 -7.21
C GLN A 430 1.84 2.42 -6.55
N SER A 431 1.98 2.45 -5.23
CA SER A 431 2.69 3.52 -4.51
C SER A 431 3.96 3.04 -3.80
N GLY A 432 4.86 3.97 -3.46
CA GLY A 432 6.07 3.62 -2.71
C GLY A 432 5.77 3.14 -1.29
N ILE A 433 5.24 4.04 -0.47
CA ILE A 433 4.89 3.78 0.93
C ILE A 433 3.43 4.15 1.13
N LEU A 434 2.67 3.29 1.80
CA LEU A 434 1.25 3.50 2.04
C LEU A 434 0.91 3.27 3.51
N VAL A 435 0.26 4.26 4.12
CA VAL A 435 -0.28 4.19 5.48
C VAL A 435 -1.78 4.42 5.43
N TYR A 436 -2.59 3.41 5.77
CA TYR A 436 -4.03 3.47 5.58
C TYR A 436 -4.79 2.74 6.69
N GLY A 437 -6.11 2.92 6.77
CA GLY A 437 -6.94 2.28 7.79
C GLY A 437 -7.96 3.19 8.46
N SER A 438 -8.33 2.82 9.68
CA SER A 438 -9.34 3.49 10.52
C SER A 438 -8.72 4.31 11.66
N THR A 439 -9.33 5.44 12.04
CA THR A 439 -8.80 6.30 13.11
C THR A 439 -8.86 5.61 14.47
N ALA A 440 -9.80 4.69 14.69
CA ALA A 440 -9.92 3.94 15.94
C ALA A 440 -8.72 3.00 16.18
N ALA A 441 -8.14 2.48 15.10
CA ALA A 441 -7.03 1.55 15.13
C ALA A 441 -5.66 2.19 15.36
N LYS A 442 -5.52 3.52 15.18
CA LYS A 442 -4.22 4.21 15.27
C LYS A 442 -4.21 5.23 16.40
N SER A 443 -3.34 5.02 17.39
CA SER A 443 -3.25 5.89 18.58
C SER A 443 -2.00 6.75 18.65
N SER A 444 -1.01 6.51 17.79
CA SER A 444 0.27 7.21 17.82
C SER A 444 0.74 7.58 16.40
N PRO A 445 1.43 8.71 16.24
CA PRO A 445 1.90 9.16 14.93
C PRO A 445 3.01 8.25 14.39
N ASP A 446 3.05 8.09 13.09
CA ASP A 446 4.13 7.46 12.34
C ASP A 446 5.10 8.50 11.79
N THR A 447 6.31 8.07 11.48
CA THR A 447 7.33 8.90 10.83
C THR A 447 7.81 8.22 9.56
N VAL A 448 7.70 8.92 8.42
CA VAL A 448 8.20 8.48 7.11
C VAL A 448 9.27 9.46 6.63
N THR A 449 10.54 9.05 6.64
CA THR A 449 11.65 9.99 6.41
C THR A 449 12.85 9.42 5.69
N GLY A 450 13.57 10.21 4.88
CA GLY A 450 14.82 9.76 4.24
C GLY A 450 14.67 8.69 3.17
N ASN A 451 13.44 8.27 2.82
CA ASN A 451 13.22 7.23 1.82
C ASN A 451 13.42 7.77 0.40
N VAL A 452 13.89 6.91 -0.50
CA VAL A 452 13.96 7.16 -1.94
C VAL A 452 12.89 6.34 -2.62
N VAL A 453 11.92 7.00 -3.25
CA VAL A 453 10.88 6.37 -4.07
C VAL A 453 11.06 6.81 -5.51
N ARG A 454 11.23 5.85 -6.42
CA ARG A 454 11.41 6.10 -7.86
C ARG A 454 10.34 5.38 -8.67
N ASN A 455 9.68 6.09 -9.58
CA ASN A 455 8.80 5.54 -10.61
C ASN A 455 7.62 4.74 -10.05
N ALA A 456 6.91 5.30 -9.07
CA ALA A 456 5.68 4.70 -8.57
C ALA A 456 4.60 4.67 -9.66
N GLY A 457 3.74 3.65 -9.66
CA GLY A 457 2.70 3.48 -10.67
C GLY A 457 3.12 2.69 -11.89
N SER A 458 4.22 1.93 -11.80
CA SER A 458 4.76 1.15 -12.93
C SER A 458 3.76 0.13 -13.48
N GLY A 459 2.68 -0.17 -12.75
CA GLY A 459 1.57 -1.03 -13.19
C GLY A 459 0.56 -0.32 -14.10
N GLY A 460 0.66 0.99 -14.29
CA GLY A 460 -0.20 1.79 -15.17
C GLY A 460 -1.50 2.29 -14.55
N SER A 461 -1.85 1.85 -13.33
CA SER A 461 -3.03 2.38 -12.62
C SER A 461 -2.82 3.83 -12.20
N THR A 462 -3.83 4.67 -12.42
CA THR A 462 -3.83 6.07 -11.96
C THR A 462 -4.38 6.21 -10.54
N ALA A 463 -5.24 5.29 -10.14
CA ALA A 463 -5.80 5.16 -8.80
C ALA A 463 -6.14 3.71 -8.46
N TYR A 464 -6.28 3.42 -7.17
CA TYR A 464 -6.61 2.10 -6.66
C TYR A 464 -7.34 2.20 -5.31
N ASP A 465 -8.14 1.19 -4.99
CA ASP A 465 -8.90 1.07 -3.74
C ASP A 465 -8.12 0.21 -2.74
N THR A 466 -8.02 0.67 -1.50
CA THR A 466 -7.36 -0.06 -0.41
C THR A 466 -8.35 -0.64 0.59
N GLY A 467 -9.65 -0.52 0.35
CA GLY A 467 -10.71 -0.76 1.33
C GLY A 467 -10.86 0.39 2.34
N SER A 468 -9.85 1.25 2.47
CA SER A 468 -9.87 2.48 3.28
C SER A 468 -9.99 3.76 2.42
N GLY A 469 -10.52 3.61 1.21
CA GLY A 469 -10.70 4.68 0.23
C GLY A 469 -9.77 4.55 -0.98
N TYR A 470 -9.92 5.49 -1.91
CA TYR A 470 -9.18 5.51 -3.16
C TYR A 470 -7.96 6.41 -3.08
N PHE A 471 -6.79 5.84 -3.35
CA PHE A 471 -5.55 6.59 -3.54
C PHE A 471 -5.28 6.78 -5.02
N ASP A 472 -4.71 7.93 -5.39
CA ASP A 472 -3.92 8.01 -6.61
C ASP A 472 -2.55 7.44 -6.35
N THR A 473 -1.94 6.97 -7.42
CA THR A 473 -0.54 6.59 -7.44
C THR A 473 0.35 7.72 -6.93
N SER A 474 1.07 7.46 -5.85
CA SER A 474 1.96 8.44 -5.25
C SER A 474 3.26 7.81 -4.76
N GLY A 475 4.26 8.66 -4.50
CA GLY A 475 5.45 8.20 -3.78
C GLY A 475 5.09 7.71 -2.38
N ILE A 476 4.32 8.50 -1.65
CA ILE A 476 3.85 8.21 -0.29
C ILE A 476 2.35 8.53 -0.18
N GLY A 477 1.57 7.66 0.45
CA GLY A 477 0.14 7.87 0.73
C GLY A 477 -0.19 7.71 2.21
N LEU A 478 -1.05 8.57 2.75
CA LEU A 478 -1.54 8.54 4.13
C LEU A 478 -3.04 8.83 4.18
N SER A 479 -3.89 7.89 4.64
CA SER A 479 -5.33 8.16 4.85
C SER A 479 -5.74 8.37 6.31
N VAL A 480 -4.90 8.03 7.28
CA VAL A 480 -5.30 7.94 8.69
C VAL A 480 -4.19 8.36 9.64
N GLY A 481 -4.60 8.94 10.78
CA GLY A 481 -3.70 9.30 11.87
C GLY A 481 -3.73 10.79 12.19
N SER A 482 -2.95 11.16 13.20
CA SER A 482 -2.82 12.54 13.65
C SER A 482 -1.38 12.79 14.07
N ASN A 483 -0.84 13.95 13.68
CA ASN A 483 0.54 14.37 13.95
C ASN A 483 1.61 13.47 13.30
N ASP A 484 1.27 12.75 12.24
CA ASP A 484 2.22 12.02 11.41
C ASP A 484 3.27 12.96 10.81
N VAL A 485 4.48 12.45 10.60
CA VAL A 485 5.59 13.24 10.05
C VAL A 485 6.11 12.60 8.76
N ILE A 486 6.09 13.36 7.66
CA ILE A 486 6.55 12.91 6.34
C ILE A 486 7.53 13.95 5.78
N HIS A 487 8.83 13.72 5.88
CA HIS A 487 9.84 14.71 5.46
C HIS A 487 11.13 14.07 4.96
N SER A 488 12.04 14.84 4.34
CA SER A 488 13.35 14.36 3.86
C SER A 488 13.30 13.17 2.89
N ASN A 489 12.13 12.83 2.33
CA ASN A 489 12.03 11.78 1.32
C ASN A 489 12.39 12.35 -0.07
N THR A 490 12.97 11.52 -0.93
CA THR A 490 13.21 11.83 -2.34
C THR A 490 12.26 11.02 -3.19
N ILE A 491 11.34 11.68 -3.89
CA ILE A 491 10.34 11.05 -4.75
C ILE A 491 10.55 11.54 -6.18
N THR A 492 10.83 10.61 -7.08
CA THR A 492 11.15 10.95 -8.48
C THR A 492 10.38 10.07 -9.44
N ASP A 493 9.87 10.66 -10.51
CA ASP A 493 9.50 9.92 -11.71
C ASP A 493 10.41 10.35 -12.85
N ASP A 494 11.31 9.46 -13.27
CA ASP A 494 12.28 9.70 -14.34
C ASP A 494 11.96 8.92 -15.62
N GLN A 495 10.75 8.37 -15.72
CA GLN A 495 10.28 7.68 -16.90
C GLN A 495 9.97 8.65 -18.03
N ALA A 496 10.15 8.20 -19.28
CA ALA A 496 9.72 8.95 -20.46
C ALA A 496 8.19 9.16 -20.50
N GLU A 497 7.45 8.20 -19.93
CA GLU A 497 6.00 8.26 -19.71
C GLU A 497 5.78 8.19 -18.19
N PRO A 498 5.63 9.35 -17.51
CA PRO A 498 5.47 9.38 -16.06
C PRO A 498 4.21 8.64 -15.61
N THR A 499 4.30 7.98 -14.46
CA THR A 499 3.18 7.23 -13.85
C THR A 499 2.82 7.71 -12.45
N THR A 500 3.74 8.40 -11.78
CA THR A 500 3.58 8.92 -10.43
C THR A 500 2.77 10.21 -10.46
N TRP A 501 1.55 10.18 -9.95
CA TRP A 501 0.69 11.37 -9.95
C TRP A 501 1.12 12.39 -8.91
N TYR A 502 1.47 11.94 -7.70
CA TYR A 502 1.81 12.84 -6.60
C TYR A 502 3.04 12.39 -5.83
N GLY A 503 3.76 13.35 -5.25
CA GLY A 503 4.80 13.04 -4.27
C GLY A 503 4.17 12.39 -3.03
N VAL A 504 3.40 13.19 -2.29
CA VAL A 504 2.69 12.79 -1.07
C VAL A 504 1.18 12.96 -1.26
N HIS A 505 0.39 11.93 -0.95
CA HIS A 505 -1.07 11.97 -0.99
C HIS A 505 -1.63 11.90 0.43
N LEU A 506 -2.28 12.98 0.88
CA LEU A 506 -2.89 13.12 2.20
C LEU A 506 -4.42 13.03 2.13
N GLY A 507 -4.95 12.04 2.82
CA GLY A 507 -6.35 11.61 2.77
C GLY A 507 -6.59 10.72 1.55
N ALA A 508 -7.29 9.61 1.73
CA ALA A 508 -7.84 8.88 0.59
C ALA A 508 -9.16 9.55 0.16
N ARG A 509 -9.58 9.34 -1.10
CA ARG A 509 -10.93 9.75 -1.53
C ARG A 509 -11.98 8.76 -1.04
N LYS A 510 -13.21 9.24 -0.88
CA LYS A 510 -14.40 8.43 -0.52
C LYS A 510 -14.23 7.63 0.79
N THR A 511 -13.39 8.10 1.70
CA THR A 511 -13.26 7.55 3.06
C THR A 511 -13.84 8.50 4.09
N ALA A 512 -14.28 7.93 5.21
CA ALA A 512 -14.69 8.68 6.39
C ALA A 512 -13.49 9.20 7.20
N THR A 513 -12.32 8.56 7.08
CA THR A 513 -11.10 8.93 7.81
C THR A 513 -10.29 9.99 7.07
N ARG A 514 -9.66 10.89 7.83
CA ARG A 514 -8.77 11.92 7.29
C ARG A 514 -7.59 12.10 8.22
N PRO A 515 -6.35 12.20 7.69
CA PRO A 515 -5.21 12.51 8.53
C PRO A 515 -5.30 13.96 9.02
N ALA A 516 -4.86 14.21 10.25
CA ALA A 516 -4.84 15.54 10.86
C ALA A 516 -3.42 15.95 11.26
N ASN A 517 -3.13 17.25 11.20
CA ASN A 517 -1.86 17.83 11.67
C ASN A 517 -0.59 17.16 11.13
N VAL A 518 -0.62 16.67 9.88
CA VAL A 518 0.54 16.02 9.25
C VAL A 518 1.64 17.05 9.04
N SER A 519 2.85 16.79 9.55
CA SER A 519 4.00 17.64 9.30
C SER A 519 4.75 17.18 8.06
N LEU A 520 4.89 18.07 7.08
CA LEU A 520 5.70 17.84 5.87
C LEU A 520 7.11 18.42 5.96
N THR A 521 7.47 18.97 7.12
CA THR A 521 8.74 19.65 7.38
C THR A 521 9.38 19.05 8.62
N GLY A 522 10.61 18.57 8.48
CA GLY A 522 11.40 18.01 9.56
C GLY A 522 12.22 19.05 10.33
N PRO A 523 13.04 18.58 11.28
CA PRO A 523 14.02 19.41 11.97
C PRO A 523 14.91 20.18 10.98
N GLY A 524 15.18 21.45 11.26
CA GLY A 524 15.99 22.30 10.39
C GLY A 524 15.30 22.77 9.10
N GLY A 525 13.98 22.58 8.97
CA GLY A 525 13.22 23.06 7.81
C GLY A 525 13.29 22.14 6.59
N VAL A 526 13.83 20.93 6.73
CA VAL A 526 14.01 19.99 5.60
C VAL A 526 12.65 19.42 5.18
N THR A 527 12.34 19.51 3.89
CA THR A 527 11.09 19.02 3.28
C THR A 527 11.35 17.82 2.37
N ASN A 528 10.29 17.24 1.82
CA ASN A 528 10.41 16.22 0.78
C ASN A 528 10.89 16.84 -0.54
N THR A 529 11.78 16.16 -1.25
CA THR A 529 12.18 16.51 -2.62
C THR A 529 11.33 15.71 -3.59
N VAL A 530 10.55 16.39 -4.43
CA VAL A 530 9.68 15.75 -5.43
C VAL A 530 10.00 16.26 -6.82
N SER A 531 10.19 15.36 -7.79
CA SER A 531 10.46 15.74 -9.19
C SER A 531 9.84 14.76 -10.18
N GLY A 532 9.51 15.25 -11.38
CA GLY A 532 8.99 14.43 -12.49
C GLY A 532 7.55 13.90 -12.36
N VAL A 533 6.89 14.13 -11.22
CA VAL A 533 5.49 13.72 -11.00
C VAL A 533 4.49 14.51 -11.86
N ILE A 534 3.35 13.89 -12.19
CA ILE A 534 2.34 14.44 -13.13
C ILE A 534 1.57 15.62 -12.53
N GLY A 535 1.14 15.48 -11.27
CA GLY A 535 0.32 16.46 -10.57
C GLY A 535 1.18 17.43 -9.78
N GLY A 536 1.43 17.11 -8.51
CA GLY A 536 2.14 17.99 -7.60
C GLY A 536 2.90 17.26 -6.49
N ALA A 537 3.72 18.00 -5.76
CA ALA A 537 4.49 17.46 -4.65
C ALA A 537 3.59 16.92 -3.52
N VAL A 538 2.43 17.55 -3.30
CA VAL A 538 1.48 17.19 -2.25
C VAL A 538 0.06 17.26 -2.81
N ARG A 539 -0.75 16.25 -2.51
CA ARG A 539 -2.21 16.22 -2.72
C ARG A 539 -2.92 16.18 -1.38
N THR A 540 -3.98 16.99 -1.26
CA THR A 540 -4.84 17.10 -0.09
C THR A 540 -6.31 16.95 -0.52
N VAL A 541 -6.97 15.88 -0.08
CA VAL A 541 -8.32 15.55 -0.57
C VAL A 541 -9.37 16.62 -0.25
N ALA A 542 -9.17 17.43 0.79
CA ALA A 542 -10.08 18.51 1.17
C ALA A 542 -10.30 19.54 0.05
N GLN A 543 -9.35 19.67 -0.89
CA GLN A 543 -9.36 20.72 -1.91
C GLN A 543 -9.51 20.17 -3.33
N ALA A 544 -9.69 18.86 -3.49
CA ALA A 544 -9.82 18.24 -4.80
C ALA A 544 -11.17 18.60 -5.46
N PRO A 545 -11.18 18.96 -6.75
CA PRO A 545 -12.40 19.12 -7.52
C PRO A 545 -13.05 17.78 -7.87
N GLU A 546 -14.32 17.81 -8.27
CA GLU A 546 -15.00 16.65 -8.82
C GLU A 546 -14.41 16.24 -10.17
N ALA A 547 -14.37 14.93 -10.42
CA ALA A 547 -13.82 14.39 -11.65
C ALA A 547 -14.71 14.66 -12.86
N PRO A 548 -14.13 14.85 -14.06
CA PRO A 548 -14.90 14.87 -15.29
C PRO A 548 -15.71 13.59 -15.44
N ALA A 549 -17.03 13.71 -15.60
CA ALA A 549 -17.92 12.56 -15.79
C ALA A 549 -18.32 12.41 -17.26
N ALA A 550 -18.85 11.25 -17.65
CA ALA A 550 -19.43 11.01 -18.98
C ALA A 550 -18.56 11.48 -20.15
N VAL A 551 -17.24 11.28 -20.05
CA VAL A 551 -16.29 11.60 -21.13
C VAL A 551 -16.58 10.68 -22.33
N THR A 552 -16.73 11.27 -23.51
CA THR A 552 -16.96 10.53 -24.76
C THR A 552 -15.92 10.89 -25.82
N ALA A 553 -15.69 9.97 -26.74
CA ALA A 553 -14.81 10.15 -27.88
C ALA A 553 -15.58 9.99 -29.19
N THR A 554 -15.48 10.98 -30.09
CA THR A 554 -15.98 10.90 -31.47
C THR A 554 -14.84 11.24 -32.42
N GLY A 555 -14.31 10.24 -33.11
CA GLY A 555 -13.06 10.39 -33.86
C GLY A 555 -11.92 10.78 -32.92
N ALA A 556 -11.24 11.89 -33.19
CA ALA A 556 -10.17 12.43 -32.35
C ALA A 556 -10.66 13.42 -31.27
N THR A 557 -11.96 13.70 -31.20
CA THR A 557 -12.52 14.70 -30.30
C THR A 557 -13.05 14.04 -29.03
N LEU A 558 -12.51 14.47 -27.88
CA LEU A 558 -12.98 14.15 -26.54
C LEU A 558 -13.95 15.24 -26.09
N THR A 559 -15.09 14.87 -25.52
CA THR A 559 -16.06 15.83 -24.97
C THR A 559 -16.61 15.36 -23.63
N TRP A 560 -16.95 16.31 -22.75
CA TRP A 560 -17.49 16.04 -21.42
C TRP A 560 -18.36 17.21 -20.91
N PRO A 561 -19.16 17.00 -19.84
CA PRO A 561 -19.83 18.07 -19.10
C PRO A 561 -18.87 18.81 -18.16
N GLU A 562 -19.21 20.03 -17.80
CA GLU A 562 -18.54 20.71 -16.67
C GLU A 562 -18.61 19.85 -15.39
N SER A 563 -17.47 19.67 -14.72
CA SER A 563 -17.39 19.18 -13.35
C SER A 563 -18.21 20.08 -12.43
N TYR A 564 -19.01 19.49 -11.56
CA TYR A 564 -19.87 20.25 -10.65
C TYR A 564 -19.02 21.02 -9.64
N ALA A 565 -19.20 22.34 -9.56
CA ALA A 565 -18.58 23.15 -8.52
C ALA A 565 -19.21 22.78 -7.17
N THR A 566 -18.45 22.10 -6.31
CA THR A 566 -18.76 21.99 -4.88
C THR A 566 -18.27 23.27 -4.20
N THR A 567 -18.06 23.27 -2.87
CA THR A 567 -17.34 24.36 -2.19
C THR A 567 -15.94 24.64 -2.78
N ASN A 568 -15.43 23.74 -3.63
CA ASN A 568 -14.18 23.87 -4.36
C ASN A 568 -14.49 24.23 -5.84
N PRO A 569 -14.39 25.50 -6.23
CA PRO A 569 -14.73 25.92 -7.59
C PRO A 569 -13.68 25.46 -8.61
N ILE A 570 -14.14 25.11 -9.82
CA ILE A 570 -13.31 24.59 -10.92
C ILE A 570 -12.67 25.77 -11.67
N ALA A 571 -11.35 25.73 -11.84
CA ALA A 571 -10.68 26.67 -12.73
C ALA A 571 -10.67 26.14 -14.16
N GLY A 572 -10.28 24.88 -14.35
CA GLY A 572 -10.15 24.32 -15.68
C GLY A 572 -9.89 22.82 -15.70
N TYR A 573 -9.47 22.35 -16.87
CA TYR A 573 -9.15 20.95 -17.12
C TYR A 573 -7.74 20.79 -17.68
N ARG A 574 -7.11 19.65 -17.37
CA ARG A 574 -5.88 19.21 -18.04
C ARG A 574 -6.13 17.88 -18.71
N VAL A 575 -5.54 17.74 -19.90
CA VAL A 575 -5.51 16.49 -20.63
C VAL A 575 -4.08 16.01 -20.68
N TYR A 576 -3.88 14.77 -20.26
CA TYR A 576 -2.60 14.08 -20.32
C TYR A 576 -2.70 12.91 -21.29
N ARG A 577 -1.56 12.55 -21.86
CA ARG A 577 -1.35 11.34 -22.65
C ARG A 577 -0.13 10.63 -22.08
N ASN A 578 -0.32 9.40 -21.62
CA ASN A 578 0.74 8.62 -20.96
C ASN A 578 1.45 9.43 -19.86
N GLY A 579 0.68 10.17 -19.05
CA GLY A 579 1.20 11.02 -17.97
C GLY A 579 1.81 12.36 -18.42
N VAL A 580 1.96 12.61 -19.71
CA VAL A 580 2.51 13.87 -20.23
C VAL A 580 1.37 14.86 -20.55
N PRO A 581 1.41 16.12 -20.07
CA PRO A 581 0.38 17.09 -20.36
C PRO A 581 0.37 17.43 -21.86
N VAL A 582 -0.80 17.27 -22.49
CA VAL A 582 -1.04 17.60 -23.91
C VAL A 582 -2.03 18.76 -24.09
N ALA A 583 -2.76 19.13 -23.04
CA ALA A 583 -3.57 20.34 -23.00
C ALA A 583 -3.75 20.88 -21.58
N ASP A 584 -3.78 22.21 -21.46
CA ASP A 584 -4.19 22.94 -20.27
C ASP A 584 -5.31 23.90 -20.68
N LEU A 585 -6.49 23.74 -20.08
CA LEU A 585 -7.73 24.44 -20.42
C LEU A 585 -8.17 25.26 -19.19
N PRO A 586 -7.53 26.42 -18.93
CA PRO A 586 -7.61 27.11 -17.64
C PRO A 586 -8.92 27.79 -17.32
N VAL A 587 -9.87 27.75 -18.26
CA VAL A 587 -11.24 28.26 -18.13
C VAL A 587 -12.24 27.26 -18.71
N GLY A 588 -11.79 26.04 -19.00
CA GLY A 588 -12.45 25.12 -19.92
C GLY A 588 -12.02 25.33 -21.37
N SER A 589 -12.67 24.60 -22.27
CA SER A 589 -12.48 24.63 -23.71
C SER A 589 -12.87 25.98 -24.31
N ALA A 590 -12.05 26.50 -25.24
CA ALA A 590 -12.29 27.81 -25.86
C ALA A 590 -13.62 27.90 -26.63
N THR A 591 -14.17 26.76 -27.07
CA THR A 591 -15.45 26.68 -27.75
C THR A 591 -16.33 25.66 -27.04
N ILE A 592 -17.55 26.07 -26.71
CA ILE A 592 -18.55 25.21 -26.07
C ILE A 592 -19.21 24.35 -27.16
N PRO A 593 -19.12 23.01 -27.09
CA PRO A 593 -19.71 22.13 -28.08
C PRO A 593 -21.23 22.33 -28.19
N GLY A 594 -21.73 22.53 -29.41
CA GLY A 594 -23.16 22.72 -29.67
C GLY A 594 -23.75 24.01 -29.09
N ASN A 595 -22.93 25.06 -28.92
CA ASN A 595 -23.42 26.36 -28.44
C ASN A 595 -24.48 26.93 -29.41
N LEU A 596 -25.62 27.30 -28.84
CA LEU A 596 -26.75 27.90 -29.55
C LEU A 596 -26.62 29.43 -29.67
N LEU A 597 -25.69 30.03 -28.92
CA LEU A 597 -25.34 31.44 -29.05
C LEU A 597 -24.45 31.64 -30.30
N ASP A 598 -24.65 32.75 -31.01
CA ASP A 598 -23.71 33.15 -32.06
C ASP A 598 -22.34 33.55 -31.48
N ALA A 599 -21.34 33.67 -32.35
CA ALA A 599 -19.97 33.95 -31.95
C ALA A 599 -19.80 35.28 -31.19
N ASP A 600 -20.60 36.29 -31.54
CA ASP A 600 -20.53 37.62 -30.92
C ASP A 600 -21.13 37.59 -29.51
N ASN A 601 -22.25 36.88 -29.32
CA ASN A 601 -22.91 36.67 -28.03
C ASN A 601 -22.12 35.76 -27.09
N ALA A 602 -21.37 34.79 -27.64
CA ALA A 602 -20.61 33.81 -26.86
C ALA A 602 -19.20 34.29 -26.46
N GLY A 603 -18.50 35.01 -27.34
CA GLY A 603 -17.09 35.38 -27.18
C GLY A 603 -16.78 36.88 -27.18
N LEU A 604 -17.73 37.76 -27.55
CA LEU A 604 -17.64 39.22 -27.33
C LEU A 604 -16.45 39.92 -28.03
N GLU A 605 -15.83 39.28 -29.03
CA GLU A 605 -14.64 39.81 -29.72
C GLU A 605 -14.96 40.84 -30.81
N SER A 606 -16.22 40.90 -31.26
CA SER A 606 -16.68 41.88 -32.25
C SER A 606 -16.96 43.24 -31.60
N GLY A 607 -16.07 44.20 -31.82
CA GLY A 607 -16.25 45.57 -31.30
C GLY A 607 -17.45 46.31 -31.87
N THR A 608 -17.92 45.93 -33.06
CA THR A 608 -19.13 46.45 -33.68
C THR A 608 -20.41 45.89 -33.07
N ALA A 609 -20.38 44.66 -32.52
CA ALA A 609 -21.50 44.08 -31.80
C ALA A 609 -21.60 44.64 -30.37
N GLY A 610 -20.48 45.00 -29.74
CA GLY A 610 -20.49 45.61 -28.40
C GLY A 610 -21.06 44.65 -27.36
N THR A 611 -22.23 44.99 -26.80
CA THR A 611 -23.03 44.10 -25.92
C THR A 611 -24.38 43.75 -26.55
N ALA A 612 -24.52 43.86 -27.87
CA ALA A 612 -25.74 43.49 -28.59
C ALA A 612 -26.09 42.04 -28.24
N GLY A 613 -27.33 41.81 -27.80
CA GLY A 613 -27.80 40.51 -27.32
C GLY A 613 -27.67 40.27 -25.82
N TRP A 614 -27.08 41.20 -25.06
CA TRP A 614 -27.00 41.14 -23.60
C TRP A 614 -27.75 42.31 -22.95
N THR A 615 -28.64 41.99 -22.02
CA THR A 615 -29.46 42.99 -21.30
C THR A 615 -29.20 42.95 -19.80
N PRO A 616 -29.16 44.10 -19.11
CA PRO A 616 -29.14 44.11 -17.64
C PRO A 616 -30.44 43.51 -17.08
N GLY A 617 -30.33 42.64 -16.07
CA GLY A 617 -31.49 41.96 -15.49
C GLY A 617 -32.45 42.90 -14.74
N TRP A 618 -31.97 44.05 -14.26
CA TRP A 618 -32.78 45.11 -13.66
C TRP A 618 -32.02 46.44 -13.54
N SER A 619 -32.68 47.49 -13.03
CA SER A 619 -32.13 48.86 -12.90
C SER A 619 -30.92 49.01 -11.97
N GLY A 620 -30.59 47.98 -11.18
CA GLY A 620 -29.39 47.94 -10.33
C GLY A 620 -28.11 47.46 -11.04
N THR A 621 -28.17 47.09 -12.32
CA THR A 621 -27.02 46.54 -13.07
C THR A 621 -26.72 47.37 -14.32
N LYS A 622 -25.44 47.61 -14.57
CA LYS A 622 -24.93 48.11 -15.85
C LYS A 622 -24.17 46.98 -16.55
N VAL A 623 -24.37 46.85 -17.86
CA VAL A 623 -23.65 45.90 -18.72
C VAL A 623 -22.84 46.69 -19.74
N SER A 624 -21.57 46.31 -19.94
CA SER A 624 -20.70 46.90 -20.95
C SER A 624 -19.67 45.89 -21.44
N ARG A 625 -19.14 46.10 -22.65
CA ARG A 625 -18.00 45.32 -23.15
C ARG A 625 -16.71 45.82 -22.49
N TYR A 626 -15.86 44.89 -22.08
CA TYR A 626 -14.54 45.15 -21.49
C TYR A 626 -13.47 44.54 -22.38
N THR A 627 -12.44 45.31 -22.74
CA THR A 627 -11.44 44.91 -23.77
C THR A 627 -10.02 44.79 -23.22
N ALA A 628 -9.87 44.77 -21.89
CA ALA A 628 -8.58 44.62 -21.24
C ALA A 628 -8.38 43.21 -20.63
N ALA A 629 -9.41 42.36 -20.68
CA ALA A 629 -9.34 40.96 -20.23
C ALA A 629 -10.49 40.14 -20.85
N GLY A 630 -10.18 38.89 -21.22
CA GLY A 630 -11.11 37.83 -21.62
C GLY A 630 -10.61 36.48 -21.08
N ALA A 631 -11.53 35.55 -20.82
CA ALA A 631 -11.26 34.15 -20.54
C ALA A 631 -10.79 33.44 -21.82
N VAL A 632 -11.42 33.79 -22.94
CA VAL A 632 -11.08 33.33 -24.29
C VAL A 632 -10.97 34.56 -25.18
N GLY A 633 -9.77 34.85 -25.69
CA GLY A 633 -9.53 36.04 -26.50
C GLY A 633 -9.14 37.27 -25.67
N GLY A 634 -9.56 38.45 -26.10
CA GLY A 634 -9.16 39.74 -25.51
C GLY A 634 -10.30 40.53 -24.86
N SER A 635 -11.54 40.04 -24.97
CA SER A 635 -12.74 40.78 -24.58
C SER A 635 -13.62 39.99 -23.61
N SER A 636 -14.43 40.68 -22.82
CA SER A 636 -15.42 40.08 -21.93
C SER A 636 -16.60 41.00 -21.67
N LEU A 637 -17.64 40.46 -21.02
CA LEU A 637 -18.82 41.20 -20.60
C LEU A 637 -18.60 41.69 -19.17
N GLN A 638 -18.58 42.99 -18.95
CA GLN A 638 -18.53 43.57 -17.62
C GLN A 638 -19.94 43.85 -17.10
N VAL A 639 -20.24 43.31 -15.92
CA VAL A 639 -21.41 43.67 -15.12
C VAL A 639 -20.97 44.53 -13.94
N THR A 640 -21.58 45.70 -13.79
CA THR A 640 -21.27 46.65 -12.70
C THR A 640 -22.50 46.88 -11.84
N ALA A 641 -22.31 46.85 -10.52
CA ALA A 641 -23.34 47.17 -9.54
C ALA A 641 -23.59 48.68 -9.43
N LEU A 642 -24.83 49.10 -9.66
CA LEU A 642 -25.29 50.47 -9.44
C LEU A 642 -25.91 50.66 -8.04
N LYS A 643 -26.20 49.55 -7.35
CA LYS A 643 -26.72 49.46 -5.98
C LYS A 643 -26.20 48.18 -5.33
N ASP A 644 -26.18 48.14 -4.01
CA ASP A 644 -25.82 46.94 -3.25
C ASP A 644 -26.86 45.82 -3.48
N GLY A 645 -26.38 44.60 -3.68
CA GLY A 645 -27.23 43.42 -3.83
C GLY A 645 -26.80 42.53 -5.00
N GLN A 646 -27.76 41.81 -5.56
CA GLN A 646 -27.52 40.97 -6.74
C GLN A 646 -27.42 41.84 -7.99
N ILE A 647 -26.48 41.49 -8.88
CA ILE A 647 -26.44 42.01 -10.26
C ILE A 647 -26.60 40.86 -11.22
N SER A 648 -27.23 41.11 -12.36
CA SER A 648 -27.47 40.06 -13.35
C SER A 648 -27.58 40.59 -14.78
N THR A 649 -27.37 39.69 -15.73
CA THR A 649 -27.56 39.94 -17.16
C THR A 649 -28.19 38.72 -17.82
N ALA A 650 -28.98 38.95 -18.86
CA ALA A 650 -29.58 37.90 -19.68
C ALA A 650 -29.14 38.03 -21.14
N GLY A 651 -28.83 36.89 -21.75
CA GLY A 651 -28.44 36.82 -23.16
C GLY A 651 -29.64 36.74 -24.09
N SER A 652 -29.35 36.54 -25.38
CA SER A 652 -30.39 36.45 -26.42
C SER A 652 -31.24 35.18 -26.26
N PRO A 653 -32.57 35.26 -26.43
CA PRO A 653 -33.46 34.10 -26.36
C PRO A 653 -33.31 33.19 -27.58
N VAL A 654 -33.29 31.88 -27.33
CA VAL A 654 -33.30 30.81 -28.33
C VAL A 654 -34.59 30.03 -28.20
N THR A 655 -35.17 29.59 -29.32
CA THR A 655 -36.37 28.74 -29.32
C THR A 655 -36.10 27.41 -28.62
N VAL A 656 -37.05 26.93 -27.80
CA VAL A 656 -36.91 25.65 -27.10
C VAL A 656 -37.97 24.62 -27.48
N VAL A 657 -37.62 23.37 -27.20
CA VAL A 657 -38.53 22.23 -27.20
C VAL A 657 -38.80 21.81 -25.76
N ALA A 658 -40.08 21.79 -25.37
CA ALA A 658 -40.51 21.35 -24.03
C ALA A 658 -39.97 19.94 -23.71
N GLY A 659 -39.53 19.73 -22.47
CA GLY A 659 -38.93 18.47 -22.02
C GLY A 659 -37.44 18.28 -22.35
N THR A 660 -36.89 19.05 -23.29
CA THR A 660 -35.45 19.01 -23.63
C THR A 660 -34.63 19.69 -22.53
N SER A 661 -33.49 19.12 -22.18
CA SER A 661 -32.53 19.73 -21.23
C SER A 661 -31.66 20.76 -21.92
N TYR A 662 -31.49 21.90 -21.26
CA TYR A 662 -30.57 22.96 -21.68
C TYR A 662 -29.55 23.19 -20.58
N THR A 663 -28.35 23.58 -20.97
CA THR A 663 -27.26 23.92 -20.05
C THR A 663 -26.72 25.30 -20.38
N ALA A 664 -26.66 26.17 -19.38
CA ALA A 664 -25.96 27.45 -19.44
C ALA A 664 -24.60 27.34 -18.73
N VAL A 665 -23.56 27.87 -19.34
CA VAL A 665 -22.20 27.94 -18.78
C VAL A 665 -21.61 29.32 -19.00
N ALA A 666 -20.86 29.81 -18.03
CA ALA A 666 -20.09 31.05 -18.14
C ALA A 666 -18.91 31.04 -17.17
N SER A 667 -17.81 31.69 -17.55
CA SER A 667 -16.64 31.93 -16.73
C SER A 667 -16.66 33.36 -16.17
N PHE A 668 -16.32 33.52 -14.90
CA PHE A 668 -16.40 34.80 -14.18
C PHE A 668 -15.05 35.21 -13.58
N GLN A 669 -14.79 36.52 -13.54
CA GLN A 669 -13.63 37.11 -12.87
C GLN A 669 -14.03 38.43 -12.19
N ALA A 670 -13.64 38.63 -10.93
CA ALA A 670 -13.85 39.88 -10.23
C ALA A 670 -12.76 40.90 -10.59
N LEU A 671 -13.12 42.18 -10.76
CA LEU A 671 -12.12 43.25 -10.90
C LEU A 671 -11.57 43.77 -9.55
N GLY A 672 -12.19 43.39 -8.43
CA GLY A 672 -11.79 43.91 -7.11
C GLY A 672 -12.05 42.97 -5.94
N ALA A 673 -13.28 42.48 -5.78
CA ALA A 673 -13.65 41.57 -4.68
C ALA A 673 -14.43 40.38 -5.24
N GLY A 674 -14.03 39.16 -4.86
CA GLY A 674 -14.72 37.93 -5.26
C GLY A 674 -16.12 37.83 -4.64
N ARG A 675 -17.08 37.36 -5.44
CA ARG A 675 -18.49 37.20 -5.08
C ARG A 675 -19.01 35.85 -5.55
N GLN A 676 -20.12 35.39 -4.97
CA GLN A 676 -20.79 34.20 -5.47
C GLN A 676 -21.37 34.48 -6.86
N VAL A 677 -21.08 33.62 -7.83
CA VAL A 677 -21.47 33.77 -9.23
C VAL A 677 -22.27 32.58 -9.72
N ARG A 678 -23.24 32.81 -10.62
CA ARG A 678 -24.11 31.74 -11.12
C ARG A 678 -24.39 31.90 -12.62
N ALA A 679 -24.14 30.84 -13.36
CA ALA A 679 -24.81 30.61 -14.64
C ALA A 679 -26.21 30.05 -14.40
N GLY A 680 -27.20 30.45 -15.17
CA GLY A 680 -28.59 30.08 -14.98
C GLY A 680 -29.36 30.09 -16.28
N LEU A 681 -30.62 29.64 -16.22
CA LEU A 681 -31.51 29.56 -17.37
C LEU A 681 -32.82 30.30 -17.06
N ALA A 682 -33.26 31.15 -17.97
CA ALA A 682 -34.57 31.77 -17.95
C ALA A 682 -35.43 31.20 -19.09
N PHE A 683 -36.48 30.45 -18.75
CA PHE A 683 -37.46 29.92 -19.70
C PHE A 683 -38.68 30.83 -19.78
N THR A 684 -39.10 31.18 -20.99
CA THR A 684 -40.22 32.10 -21.23
C THR A 684 -41.31 31.41 -22.05
N ASP A 685 -42.59 31.61 -21.68
CA ASP A 685 -43.74 31.12 -22.44
C ASP A 685 -44.14 32.05 -23.59
N ALA A 686 -45.13 31.63 -24.39
CA ALA A 686 -45.64 32.40 -25.52
C ALA A 686 -46.24 33.78 -25.13
N ALA A 687 -46.57 33.98 -23.85
CA ALA A 687 -47.08 35.26 -23.33
C ALA A 687 -45.94 36.18 -22.84
N GLY A 688 -44.67 35.78 -22.98
CA GLY A 688 -43.52 36.55 -22.52
C GLY A 688 -43.25 36.42 -21.02
N LYS A 689 -43.92 35.50 -20.31
CA LYS A 689 -43.72 35.29 -18.88
C LYS A 689 -42.57 34.31 -18.64
N VAL A 690 -41.64 34.68 -17.76
CA VAL A 690 -40.60 33.76 -17.26
C VAL A 690 -41.27 32.67 -16.42
N THR A 691 -41.35 31.45 -16.97
CA THR A 691 -41.99 30.28 -16.35
C THR A 691 -41.07 29.59 -15.35
N ARG A 692 -39.75 29.74 -15.53
CA ARG A 692 -38.72 29.23 -14.61
C ARG A 692 -37.44 30.06 -14.73
N LEU A 693 -36.95 30.52 -13.59
CA LEU A 693 -35.59 31.01 -13.43
C LEU A 693 -34.82 29.95 -12.63
N GLY A 694 -33.88 29.27 -13.27
CA GLY A 694 -33.09 28.23 -12.63
C GLY A 694 -31.65 28.69 -12.42
N SER A 695 -31.19 28.70 -11.16
CA SER A 695 -29.83 29.12 -10.80
C SER A 695 -29.43 28.68 -9.38
N ALA A 696 -29.67 27.42 -9.06
CA ALA A 696 -29.43 26.86 -7.72
C ALA A 696 -27.96 26.45 -7.48
N ASN A 697 -27.07 26.72 -8.45
CA ASN A 697 -25.62 26.51 -8.43
C ASN A 697 -24.91 27.63 -7.64
N ILE A 698 -24.89 27.51 -6.30
CA ILE A 698 -24.46 28.60 -5.40
C ILE A 698 -22.99 28.53 -4.95
N ALA A 699 -22.24 27.54 -5.43
CA ALA A 699 -20.94 27.19 -4.85
C ALA A 699 -19.75 27.92 -5.47
N THR A 700 -19.90 28.49 -6.67
CA THR A 700 -18.82 29.19 -7.38
C THR A 700 -18.66 30.60 -6.85
N VAL A 701 -17.41 30.96 -6.50
CA VAL A 701 -17.00 32.34 -6.19
C VAL A 701 -15.96 32.74 -7.21
N ASP A 702 -16.09 33.91 -7.82
CA ASP A 702 -15.09 34.41 -8.77
C ASP A 702 -13.86 34.98 -8.06
N GLY A 703 -12.71 34.86 -8.72
CA GLY A 703 -11.43 35.35 -8.21
C GLY A 703 -11.10 36.73 -8.77
N THR A 704 -10.26 37.48 -8.05
CA THR A 704 -9.61 38.70 -8.61
C THR A 704 -8.50 38.37 -9.61
N SER A 705 -8.09 37.10 -9.65
CA SER A 705 -7.15 36.54 -10.61
C SER A 705 -7.66 35.19 -11.09
N GLY A 706 -7.45 34.90 -12.38
CA GLY A 706 -8.03 33.73 -13.03
C GLY A 706 -9.54 33.84 -13.23
N TRP A 707 -10.08 32.90 -14.00
CA TRP A 707 -11.51 32.80 -14.25
C TRP A 707 -12.07 31.55 -13.59
N MET A 708 -13.32 31.65 -13.13
CA MET A 708 -14.01 30.56 -12.45
C MET A 708 -15.30 30.24 -13.20
N THR A 709 -15.49 28.97 -13.55
CA THR A 709 -16.64 28.55 -14.35
C THR A 709 -17.83 28.17 -13.48
N SER A 710 -19.02 28.58 -13.93
CA SER A 710 -20.29 28.20 -13.35
C SER A 710 -21.18 27.59 -14.44
N THR A 711 -21.92 26.54 -14.10
CA THR A 711 -22.81 25.83 -15.02
C THR A 711 -24.16 25.54 -14.36
N TYR A 712 -25.23 25.53 -15.15
CA TYR A 712 -26.56 25.13 -14.70
C TYR A 712 -27.35 24.42 -15.81
N THR A 713 -27.91 23.27 -15.47
CA THR A 713 -28.72 22.45 -16.39
C THR A 713 -30.16 22.36 -15.90
N ALA A 714 -31.12 22.55 -16.81
CA ALA A 714 -32.54 22.33 -16.54
C ALA A 714 -33.33 21.94 -17.79
N SER A 715 -34.36 21.11 -17.59
CA SER A 715 -35.32 20.80 -18.66
C SER A 715 -36.33 21.93 -18.85
N ALA A 716 -36.63 22.23 -20.11
CA ALA A 716 -37.64 23.20 -20.51
C ALA A 716 -39.02 22.79 -19.98
N PRO A 717 -39.70 23.63 -19.18
CA PRO A 717 -41.06 23.35 -18.71
C PRO A 717 -42.06 23.20 -19.86
N ALA A 718 -43.19 22.53 -19.59
CA ALA A 718 -44.31 22.52 -20.52
C ALA A 718 -44.77 23.96 -20.83
N GLY A 719 -44.97 24.28 -22.10
CA GLY A 719 -45.40 25.62 -22.56
C GLY A 719 -44.29 26.66 -22.70
N ALA A 720 -43.04 26.35 -22.35
CA ALA A 720 -41.91 27.21 -22.66
C ALA A 720 -41.66 27.28 -24.18
N VAL A 721 -41.43 28.48 -24.71
CA VAL A 721 -41.15 28.72 -26.13
C VAL A 721 -39.74 29.25 -26.37
N THR A 722 -39.12 29.91 -25.39
CA THR A 722 -37.70 30.32 -25.45
C THR A 722 -36.95 30.03 -24.16
N VAL A 723 -35.62 29.95 -24.28
CA VAL A 723 -34.66 29.93 -23.16
C VAL A 723 -33.52 30.91 -23.46
N GLN A 724 -32.98 31.50 -22.42
CA GLN A 724 -31.77 32.33 -22.51
C GLN A 724 -30.86 32.08 -21.30
N PRO A 725 -29.54 32.26 -21.45
CA PRO A 725 -28.64 32.27 -20.30
C PRO A 725 -28.98 33.46 -19.40
N TYR A 726 -29.04 33.20 -18.09
CA TYR A 726 -29.22 34.20 -17.05
C TYR A 726 -28.04 34.13 -16.09
N LEU A 727 -27.20 35.14 -16.11
CA LEU A 727 -25.92 35.16 -15.41
C LEU A 727 -26.00 36.15 -14.25
N MET A 728 -25.52 35.79 -13.07
CA MET A 728 -25.60 36.66 -11.90
C MET A 728 -24.36 36.65 -11.03
N VAL A 729 -24.22 37.73 -10.27
CA VAL A 729 -23.28 37.89 -9.17
C VAL A 729 -24.05 38.34 -7.93
N GLU A 730 -23.82 37.68 -6.80
CA GLU A 730 -24.55 37.94 -5.55
C GLU A 730 -23.80 38.85 -4.61
N LYS A 731 -24.57 39.66 -3.86
CA LYS A 731 -24.06 40.53 -2.79
C LYS A 731 -22.93 41.46 -3.27
N ALA A 732 -22.99 41.89 -4.52
CA ALA A 732 -22.10 42.90 -5.06
C ALA A 732 -22.39 44.24 -4.37
N LEU A 733 -21.36 45.01 -4.08
CA LEU A 733 -21.47 46.37 -3.56
C LEU A 733 -21.51 47.37 -4.69
N THR A 734 -22.14 48.52 -4.47
CA THR A 734 -22.19 49.61 -5.44
C THR A 734 -20.80 49.97 -5.95
N GLY A 735 -20.61 49.94 -7.27
CA GLY A 735 -19.34 50.18 -7.95
C GLY A 735 -18.50 48.92 -8.25
N GLU A 736 -18.79 47.78 -7.60
CA GLU A 736 -18.12 46.52 -7.92
C GLU A 736 -18.41 46.09 -9.36
N SER A 737 -17.40 45.52 -10.00
CA SER A 737 -17.47 45.07 -11.38
C SER A 737 -16.91 43.66 -11.50
N HIS A 738 -17.62 42.85 -12.27
CA HIS A 738 -17.29 41.46 -12.55
C HIS A 738 -17.32 41.25 -14.06
N LEU A 739 -16.35 40.50 -14.54
CA LEU A 739 -16.22 40.10 -15.92
C LEU A 739 -16.85 38.73 -16.11
N ILE A 740 -17.48 38.53 -17.25
CA ILE A 740 -18.13 37.30 -17.67
C ILE A 740 -17.69 37.00 -19.09
N ASP A 741 -17.22 35.79 -19.35
CA ASP A 741 -16.77 35.36 -20.67
C ASP A 741 -16.95 33.84 -20.83
N ARG A 742 -16.59 33.28 -22.00
CA ARG A 742 -16.81 31.87 -22.37
C ARG A 742 -18.26 31.46 -22.11
N ILE A 743 -19.17 32.19 -22.75
CA ILE A 743 -20.60 32.06 -22.46
C ILE A 743 -21.25 31.08 -23.43
N GLY A 744 -22.05 30.16 -22.90
CA GLY A 744 -22.82 29.27 -23.76
C GLY A 744 -24.15 28.80 -23.22
N LEU A 745 -24.95 28.36 -24.18
CA LEU A 745 -26.26 27.74 -24.02
C LEU A 745 -26.31 26.55 -24.99
N THR A 746 -26.52 25.33 -24.49
CA THR A 746 -26.52 24.11 -25.31
C THR A 746 -27.73 23.21 -24.99
N THR A 747 -28.16 22.36 -25.93
CA THR A 747 -29.27 21.39 -25.78
C THR A 747 -28.85 20.07 -25.10
N ALA A 748 -27.67 20.03 -24.47
CA ALA A 748 -27.12 18.85 -23.83
C ALA A 748 -26.23 19.26 -22.63
N THR A 749 -25.75 18.27 -21.86
CA THR A 749 -24.81 18.51 -20.77
C THR A 749 -23.36 18.67 -21.23
N VAL A 750 -23.05 18.37 -22.49
CA VAL A 750 -21.70 18.47 -23.04
C VAL A 750 -21.36 19.95 -23.25
N THR A 751 -20.43 20.45 -22.45
CA THR A 751 -19.99 21.85 -22.45
C THR A 751 -18.48 21.98 -22.62
N GLU A 752 -17.76 20.86 -22.56
CA GLU A 752 -16.32 20.78 -22.71
C GLU A 752 -15.90 19.92 -23.90
N GLY A 753 -14.80 20.31 -24.54
CA GLY A 753 -14.23 19.57 -25.65
C GLY A 753 -12.75 19.84 -25.89
N TRP A 754 -12.04 18.79 -26.29
CA TRP A 754 -10.67 18.88 -26.76
C TRP A 754 -10.45 17.91 -27.92
N THR A 755 -9.72 18.31 -28.93
CA THR A 755 -9.42 17.46 -30.10
C THR A 755 -7.96 17.06 -30.09
N ALA A 756 -7.70 15.76 -30.07
CA ALA A 756 -6.37 15.21 -30.19
C ALA A 756 -5.76 15.55 -31.55
N PRO A 757 -4.45 15.86 -31.62
CA PRO A 757 -3.75 16.00 -32.89
C PRO A 757 -3.90 14.72 -33.74
N ALA A 758 -4.02 14.90 -35.06
CA ALA A 758 -4.29 13.80 -35.98
C ALA A 758 -3.25 12.67 -35.88
N GLY A 759 -3.71 11.43 -35.87
CA GLY A 759 -2.87 10.23 -35.87
C GLY A 759 -2.39 9.75 -34.49
N LEU A 760 -2.86 10.36 -33.40
CA LEU A 760 -2.49 9.96 -32.04
C LEU A 760 -3.58 9.11 -31.36
N ALA A 761 -3.53 7.80 -31.58
CA ALA A 761 -4.27 6.82 -30.77
C ALA A 761 -3.62 6.67 -29.37
N GLY A 762 -4.39 6.17 -28.40
CA GLY A 762 -3.88 5.85 -27.05
C GLY A 762 -4.80 6.22 -25.90
N ALA A 763 -4.28 6.06 -24.68
CA ALA A 763 -4.98 6.43 -23.44
C ALA A 763 -4.76 7.91 -23.12
N TYR A 764 -5.86 8.59 -22.80
CA TYR A 764 -5.90 9.97 -22.39
C TYR A 764 -6.49 10.07 -20.99
N GLN A 765 -5.85 10.88 -20.15
CA GLN A 765 -6.31 11.15 -18.80
C GLN A 765 -6.81 12.59 -18.71
N ILE A 766 -8.05 12.78 -18.26
CA ILE A 766 -8.66 14.09 -18.07
C ILE A 766 -8.88 14.31 -16.58
N VAL A 767 -8.46 15.48 -16.11
CA VAL A 767 -8.68 15.92 -14.73
C VAL A 767 -9.21 17.34 -14.72
N ALA A 768 -10.09 17.64 -13.75
CA ALA A 768 -10.40 19.01 -13.38
C ALA A 768 -9.36 19.50 -12.37
N TYR A 769 -9.10 20.80 -12.33
CA TYR A 769 -8.18 21.40 -11.36
C TYR A 769 -8.68 22.74 -10.83
N ARG A 770 -8.10 23.15 -9.69
CA ARG A 770 -8.31 24.46 -9.08
C ARG A 770 -7.12 25.39 -9.34
N ALA A 771 -7.40 26.66 -9.64
CA ALA A 771 -6.37 27.67 -9.84
C ALA A 771 -5.52 27.81 -8.56
N GLY A 772 -4.19 27.76 -8.72
CA GLY A 772 -3.23 28.08 -7.67
C GLY A 772 -2.91 26.98 -6.64
N THR A 773 -3.62 25.84 -6.61
CA THR A 773 -3.36 24.77 -5.64
C THR A 773 -2.58 23.58 -6.21
N GLY A 774 -2.61 23.36 -7.53
CA GLY A 774 -2.02 22.17 -8.16
C GLY A 774 -2.79 20.87 -7.88
N GLU A 775 -3.91 20.95 -7.15
CA GLU A 775 -4.80 19.82 -6.85
C GLU A 775 -5.60 19.43 -8.08
N LEU A 776 -5.59 18.15 -8.42
CA LEU A 776 -6.36 17.59 -9.53
C LEU A 776 -7.50 16.72 -8.97
N SER A 777 -8.57 16.56 -9.74
CA SER A 777 -9.64 15.62 -9.45
C SER A 777 -9.15 14.16 -9.41
N ALA A 778 -10.07 13.21 -9.21
CA ALA A 778 -9.78 11.85 -9.68
C ALA A 778 -9.61 11.85 -11.21
N VAL A 779 -8.83 10.90 -11.71
CA VAL A 779 -8.52 10.76 -13.14
C VAL A 779 -9.67 10.09 -13.86
N THR A 780 -10.13 10.69 -14.96
CA THR A 780 -11.03 10.03 -15.91
C THR A 780 -10.23 9.62 -17.14
N GLU A 781 -10.15 8.32 -17.40
CA GLU A 781 -9.41 7.77 -18.54
C GLU A 781 -10.34 7.43 -19.70
N ILE A 782 -9.89 7.73 -20.93
CA ILE A 782 -10.54 7.34 -22.18
C ILE A 782 -9.50 6.92 -23.21
N ARG A 783 -9.82 5.92 -24.03
CA ARG A 783 -8.93 5.45 -25.10
C ARG A 783 -9.47 5.87 -26.46
N LEU A 784 -8.64 6.54 -27.25
CA LEU A 784 -8.90 6.79 -28.66
C LEU A 784 -8.40 5.59 -29.50
N PRO A 785 -9.22 5.13 -30.46
CA PRO A 785 -8.90 3.97 -31.31
C PRO A 785 -7.75 4.21 -32.28
#